data_AF-R4M0T7-F1
#
_entry.id   AF-R4M0T7-F1
#
_cell.length_a   1.000
_cell.length_b   1.000
_cell.length_c   1.000
_cell.angle_alpha   90.00
_cell.angle_beta   90.00
_cell.angle_gamma   90.00
#
_symmetry.space_group_name_H-M   'P 1'
#
loop_
_entity.id
_entity.type
_entity.pdbx_description
1 polymer ?
#
loop_
_entity_poly.entity_id
_entity_poly.type
_entity_poly.pdbx_seq_one_letter_code
_entity_poly.pdbx_strand_id
1 'polypeptide(L)'
;MSFVIAAPEALVAVASDLAGIGSALAEANAAALAPTTALLAAGADEVSAAIAALFGAHGQAYQTVSAQASAFHAQFVQALTGGGGAYAAAEAANVSAAQSTDQRLLDLINGPTQALLGRPLIGDGANGGPGQDGGPGGLLYGNGGNGGTSTTAGVAGGNGGAAGLIGNGGAGGGGGAGAAGGNGGAGGWLYGNGGAGGAGGTSVIPGVAGGNGGAGGSAGLWGTGGAGGDGGNGRSGPVNVAGSAGGNGGAGGAAGLFGDAGAGGNGGKGGAGGAAFSINFTAGDGGAGGAGGSGGHALLWGAGGAGGNGGSGGTGGAGGSTAGAGGNGGAGGGGGTGGLLFGNGGAGGHGAAAGNGLAAGNGVSSSGGGGAGGTGGAGGDGGAGGAGGNARLWGVGGAGGAGGDGGAGGAGGKGGSGLSGNANGGAGGDSGRGGTGGAGGEGGAAGLLVGTGGHGGDGGAGGAAVKGGDGGAAAGTGIAGAGGRGGAGGSGGSGGDGGGGAAGPAGWLFGDGGAGGNGGAAAAGGAGGQAGGGGGNGGNGGNGGNGGNGGNGATGGWLYGNGGAGGQGATAGAGGAGANGVSSTNGGGTGGNGGIGGTGGSGGAGGNAGLLGVGGAGGHGASGGAGDRGGAGGTGFISSDGGAGGDGGDGGNGGAGGTGGLLFGAGGNGGPGGSGGAADIGGNGGAGNGGGTDGNGGNGGSGGGAGSGGDGGGAGGNGAWLFGNGGAGGGGGKGGNGAGGGLGGGSFGLPGLNGSGGDGGDGGNGAPGGVLYGNGGAGGQGSSGGIGGPGATGGAGGKGGDGGDAQLIGDGGNGGNGGAGGTGGTPGPGGPGGSGGLGGLLFGQTGTAGVSP
;
A
#
# COMPACT_ATOMS: atom_id res chain seq x y z
N MET A 1 -48.59 -29.28 -31.79
CA MET A 1 -48.38 -30.51 -31.00
C MET A 1 -48.26 -30.09 -29.55
N SER A 2 -49.05 -30.67 -28.64
CA SER A 2 -49.00 -30.31 -27.22
C SER A 2 -47.68 -30.78 -26.62
N PHE A 3 -46.91 -29.88 -26.03
CA PHE A 3 -45.72 -30.26 -25.25
C PHE A 3 -46.19 -31.04 -24.03
N VAL A 4 -45.74 -32.30 -23.91
CA VAL A 4 -45.89 -33.08 -22.69
C VAL A 4 -44.72 -32.68 -21.78
N ILE A 5 -45.02 -32.01 -20.66
CA ILE A 5 -44.04 -31.72 -19.61
C ILE A 5 -44.14 -32.86 -18.59
N ALA A 6 -43.10 -33.67 -18.49
CA ALA A 6 -42.92 -34.61 -17.40
C ALA A 6 -41.90 -34.02 -16.40
N ALA A 7 -42.07 -34.29 -15.11
CA ALA A 7 -41.10 -33.92 -14.07
C ALA A 7 -40.59 -35.22 -13.41
N PRO A 8 -39.60 -35.90 -14.03
CA PRO A 8 -39.12 -37.21 -13.58
C PRO A 8 -38.66 -37.21 -12.11
N GLU A 9 -38.02 -36.13 -11.67
CA GLU A 9 -37.51 -35.96 -10.30
C GLU A 9 -38.65 -35.92 -9.28
N ALA A 10 -39.77 -35.27 -9.62
CA ALA A 10 -40.94 -35.20 -8.75
C ALA A 10 -41.62 -36.58 -8.61
N LEU A 11 -41.65 -37.38 -9.68
CA LEU A 11 -42.24 -38.72 -9.66
C LEU A 11 -41.42 -39.71 -8.83
N VAL A 12 -40.09 -39.59 -8.86
CA VAL A 12 -39.18 -40.43 -8.04
C VAL A 12 -39.27 -40.05 -6.56
N ALA A 13 -39.38 -38.76 -6.23
CA ALA A 13 -39.60 -38.30 -4.85
C ALA A 13 -40.93 -38.83 -4.29
N VAL A 14 -42.02 -38.68 -5.05
CA VAL A 14 -43.35 -39.21 -4.67
C VAL A 14 -43.34 -40.73 -4.51
N ALA A 15 -42.63 -41.48 -5.36
CA ALA A 15 -42.50 -42.92 -5.22
C ALA A 15 -41.78 -43.32 -3.91
N SER A 16 -40.78 -42.55 -3.49
CA SER A 16 -40.06 -42.79 -2.23
C SER A 16 -40.93 -42.50 -1.00
N ASP A 17 -41.68 -41.39 -1.00
CA ASP A 17 -42.63 -41.07 0.07
C ASP A 17 -43.71 -42.15 0.19
N LEU A 18 -44.22 -42.59 -0.96
CA LEU A 18 -45.27 -43.60 -1.03
C LEU A 18 -44.74 -44.96 -0.56
N ALA A 19 -43.48 -45.33 -0.86
CA ALA A 19 -42.84 -46.50 -0.29
C ALA A 19 -42.75 -46.44 1.25
N GLY A 20 -42.42 -45.27 1.80
CA GLY A 20 -42.41 -45.02 3.25
C GLY A 20 -43.79 -45.24 3.90
N ILE A 21 -44.85 -44.70 3.30
CA ILE A 21 -46.24 -44.92 3.74
C ILE A 21 -46.59 -46.41 3.71
N GLY A 22 -46.20 -47.12 2.64
CA GLY A 22 -46.44 -48.56 2.49
C GLY A 22 -45.77 -49.38 3.59
N SER A 23 -44.52 -49.05 3.95
CA SER A 23 -43.79 -49.70 5.06
C SER A 23 -44.48 -49.46 6.40
N ALA A 24 -44.86 -48.21 6.69
CA ALA A 24 -45.53 -47.85 7.94
C ALA A 24 -46.89 -48.57 8.10
N LEU A 25 -47.67 -48.67 7.02
CA LEU A 25 -48.93 -49.40 7.03
C LEU A 25 -48.73 -50.91 7.20
N ALA A 26 -47.72 -51.50 6.55
CA ALA A 26 -47.40 -52.92 6.72
C ALA A 26 -47.00 -53.25 8.16
N GLU A 27 -46.17 -52.40 8.78
CA GLU A 27 -45.75 -52.55 10.18
C GLU A 27 -46.91 -52.38 11.16
N ALA A 28 -47.76 -51.37 10.96
CA ALA A 28 -48.95 -51.14 11.77
C ALA A 28 -49.95 -52.32 11.69
N ASN A 29 -50.19 -52.85 10.48
CA ASN A 29 -51.06 -54.01 10.28
C ASN A 29 -50.49 -55.28 10.91
N ALA A 30 -49.17 -55.48 10.84
CA ALA A 30 -48.49 -56.58 11.51
C ALA A 30 -48.60 -56.49 13.03
N ALA A 31 -48.40 -55.29 13.61
CA ALA A 31 -48.53 -55.07 15.05
C ALA A 31 -49.98 -55.28 15.55
N ALA A 32 -50.98 -54.93 14.74
CA ALA A 32 -52.38 -55.10 15.07
C ALA A 32 -52.88 -56.56 14.94
N LEU A 33 -52.11 -57.47 14.34
CA LEU A 33 -52.52 -58.85 14.06
C LEU A 33 -52.90 -59.63 15.32
N ALA A 34 -51.99 -59.73 16.29
CA ALA A 34 -52.21 -60.49 17.52
C ALA A 34 -53.42 -59.95 18.34
N PRO A 35 -53.52 -58.65 18.66
CA PRO A 35 -54.61 -58.14 19.49
C PRO A 35 -56.00 -58.18 18.82
N THR A 36 -56.08 -58.19 17.48
CA THR A 36 -57.37 -58.19 16.77
C THR A 36 -57.89 -59.58 16.40
N THR A 37 -56.98 -60.56 16.25
CA THR A 37 -57.36 -61.93 15.85
C THR A 37 -57.46 -62.91 17.02
N ALA A 38 -56.83 -62.61 18.15
CA ALA A 38 -56.82 -63.45 19.35
C ALA A 38 -57.65 -62.84 20.50
N LEU A 39 -58.81 -62.26 20.18
CA LEU A 39 -59.73 -61.73 21.17
C LEU A 39 -60.26 -62.86 22.08
N LEU A 40 -60.11 -62.69 23.38
CA LEU A 40 -60.65 -63.59 24.39
C LEU A 40 -62.11 -63.23 24.68
N ALA A 41 -62.94 -64.25 24.90
CA ALA A 41 -64.32 -64.07 25.32
C ALA A 41 -64.37 -63.39 26.72
N ALA A 42 -65.22 -62.38 26.88
CA ALA A 42 -65.33 -61.62 28.14
C ALA A 42 -65.95 -62.45 29.28
N GLY A 43 -66.70 -63.50 28.95
CA GLY A 43 -67.29 -64.46 29.86
C GLY A 43 -67.30 -65.86 29.26
N ALA A 44 -67.61 -66.86 30.06
CA ALA A 44 -67.69 -68.26 29.62
C ALA A 44 -68.98 -68.58 28.82
N ASP A 45 -69.81 -67.57 28.55
CA ASP A 45 -71.06 -67.72 27.83
C ASP A 45 -70.85 -67.78 26.31
N GLU A 46 -71.79 -68.41 25.64
CA GLU A 46 -71.76 -68.66 24.20
C GLU A 46 -71.87 -67.36 23.40
N VAL A 47 -72.47 -66.29 23.95
CA VAL A 47 -72.57 -64.99 23.28
C VAL A 47 -71.21 -64.31 23.26
N SER A 48 -70.49 -64.28 24.37
CA SER A 48 -69.11 -63.77 24.47
C SER A 48 -68.15 -64.56 23.58
N ALA A 49 -68.28 -65.89 23.52
CA ALA A 49 -67.48 -66.74 22.63
C ALA A 49 -67.79 -66.49 21.14
N ALA A 50 -69.07 -66.35 20.77
CA ALA A 50 -69.48 -66.07 19.40
C ALA A 50 -69.06 -64.66 18.94
N ILE A 51 -69.14 -63.66 19.81
CA ILE A 51 -68.68 -62.30 19.52
C ILE A 51 -67.15 -62.26 19.34
N ALA A 52 -66.38 -62.92 20.23
CA ALA A 52 -64.93 -63.03 20.09
C ALA A 52 -64.52 -63.74 18.79
N ALA A 53 -65.23 -64.81 18.40
CA ALA A 53 -65.01 -65.51 17.14
C ALA A 53 -65.35 -64.65 15.91
N LEU A 54 -66.44 -63.88 15.95
CA LEU A 54 -66.81 -62.96 14.87
C LEU A 54 -65.74 -61.88 14.65
N PHE A 55 -65.29 -61.23 15.74
CA PHE A 55 -64.23 -60.22 15.65
C PHE A 55 -62.88 -60.82 15.26
N GLY A 56 -62.55 -62.03 15.73
CA GLY A 56 -61.35 -62.75 15.31
C GLY A 56 -61.36 -63.10 13.81
N ALA A 57 -62.50 -63.56 13.29
CA ALA A 57 -62.68 -63.81 11.86
C ALA A 57 -62.64 -62.53 11.03
N HIS A 58 -63.21 -61.43 11.52
CA HIS A 58 -63.13 -60.12 10.87
C HIS A 58 -61.69 -59.60 10.84
N GLY A 59 -60.92 -59.78 11.91
CA GLY A 59 -59.49 -59.46 11.97
C GLY A 59 -58.68 -60.24 10.93
N GLN A 60 -58.93 -61.54 10.77
CA GLN A 60 -58.27 -62.37 9.76
C GLN A 60 -58.61 -61.94 8.32
N ALA A 61 -59.87 -61.58 8.06
CA ALA A 61 -60.29 -61.06 6.76
C ALA A 61 -59.63 -59.71 6.45
N TYR A 62 -59.57 -58.80 7.42
CA TYR A 62 -58.87 -57.52 7.29
C TYR A 62 -57.39 -57.69 6.96
N GLN A 63 -56.72 -58.66 7.59
CA GLN A 63 -55.30 -58.95 7.36
C GLN A 63 -55.04 -59.48 5.94
N THR A 64 -55.96 -60.29 5.42
CA THR A 64 -55.90 -60.78 4.04
C THR A 64 -56.02 -59.63 3.03
N VAL A 65 -56.98 -58.72 3.22
CA VAL A 65 -57.16 -57.55 2.34
C VAL A 65 -55.98 -56.58 2.48
N SER A 66 -55.45 -56.40 3.68
CA SER A 66 -54.28 -55.53 3.93
C SER A 66 -53.02 -56.04 3.23
N ALA A 67 -52.81 -57.37 3.20
CA ALA A 67 -51.73 -57.98 2.45
C ALA A 67 -51.88 -57.78 0.93
N GLN A 68 -53.10 -57.91 0.40
CA GLN A 68 -53.39 -57.62 -1.01
C GLN A 68 -53.18 -56.15 -1.37
N ALA A 69 -53.62 -55.23 -0.50
CA ALA A 69 -53.41 -53.80 -0.67
C ALA A 69 -51.91 -53.43 -0.62
N SER A 70 -51.13 -54.05 0.28
CA SER A 70 -49.68 -53.87 0.33
C SER A 70 -48.99 -54.34 -0.94
N ALA A 71 -49.42 -55.46 -1.52
CA ALA A 71 -48.87 -55.97 -2.77
C ALA A 71 -49.19 -55.05 -3.96
N PHE A 72 -50.42 -54.56 -4.04
CA PHE A 72 -50.81 -53.56 -5.04
C PHE A 72 -50.01 -52.27 -4.89
N HIS A 73 -49.87 -51.77 -3.67
CA HIS A 73 -49.11 -50.55 -3.36
C HIS A 73 -47.63 -50.68 -3.77
N ALA A 74 -47.01 -51.82 -3.49
CA ALA A 74 -45.64 -52.11 -3.92
C ALA A 74 -45.52 -52.11 -5.46
N GLN A 75 -46.48 -52.73 -6.17
CA GLN A 75 -46.50 -52.71 -7.64
C GLN A 75 -46.71 -51.31 -8.20
N PHE A 76 -47.55 -50.48 -7.56
CA PHE A 76 -47.80 -49.10 -7.96
C PHE A 76 -46.54 -48.24 -7.80
N VAL A 77 -45.84 -48.33 -6.66
CA VAL A 77 -44.56 -47.64 -6.43
C VAL A 77 -43.50 -48.08 -7.44
N GLN A 78 -43.42 -49.39 -7.72
CA GLN A 78 -42.49 -49.94 -8.72
C GLN A 78 -42.79 -49.42 -10.12
N ALA A 79 -44.07 -49.37 -10.51
CA ALA A 79 -44.49 -48.82 -11.80
C ALA A 79 -44.20 -47.31 -11.90
N LEU A 80 -44.41 -46.54 -10.82
CA LEU A 80 -44.12 -45.12 -10.78
C LEU A 80 -42.62 -44.82 -10.89
N THR A 81 -41.80 -45.61 -10.19
CA THR A 81 -40.33 -45.53 -10.25
C THR A 81 -39.82 -45.91 -11.64
N GLY A 82 -40.38 -46.97 -12.24
CA GLY A 82 -40.07 -47.39 -13.61
C GLY A 82 -40.49 -46.35 -14.65
N GLY A 83 -41.65 -45.71 -14.47
CA GLY A 83 -42.13 -44.62 -15.31
C GLY A 83 -41.22 -43.40 -15.26
N GLY A 84 -40.83 -42.93 -14.07
CA GLY A 84 -39.88 -41.83 -13.89
C GLY A 84 -38.52 -42.12 -14.55
N GLY A 85 -37.99 -43.33 -14.36
CA GLY A 85 -36.75 -43.77 -15.00
C GLY A 85 -36.82 -43.85 -16.52
N ALA A 86 -37.96 -44.26 -17.08
CA ALA A 86 -38.16 -44.32 -18.53
C ALA A 86 -38.20 -42.94 -19.18
N TYR A 87 -38.82 -41.94 -18.54
CA TYR A 87 -38.83 -40.56 -19.03
C TYR A 87 -37.43 -39.92 -18.95
N ALA A 88 -36.70 -40.12 -17.84
CA ALA A 88 -35.33 -39.64 -17.72
C ALA A 88 -34.38 -40.31 -18.75
N ALA A 89 -34.54 -41.62 -18.99
CA ALA A 89 -33.78 -42.32 -20.01
C ALA A 89 -34.13 -41.86 -21.44
N ALA A 90 -35.41 -41.56 -21.70
CA ALA A 90 -35.84 -40.99 -22.98
C ALA A 90 -35.24 -39.59 -23.20
N GLU A 91 -35.19 -38.75 -22.18
CA GLU A 91 -34.52 -37.44 -22.25
C GLU A 91 -33.03 -37.59 -22.52
N ALA A 92 -32.32 -38.46 -21.80
CA ALA A 92 -30.90 -38.72 -22.02
C ALA A 92 -30.60 -39.29 -23.42
N ALA A 93 -31.44 -40.20 -23.91
CA ALA A 93 -31.32 -40.77 -25.26
C ALA A 93 -31.57 -39.73 -26.35
N ASN A 94 -32.56 -38.84 -26.16
CA ASN A 94 -32.86 -37.77 -27.10
C ASN A 94 -31.74 -36.72 -27.16
N VAL A 95 -31.14 -36.37 -26.01
CA VAL A 95 -29.96 -35.48 -25.95
C VAL A 95 -28.77 -36.13 -26.66
N SER A 96 -28.48 -37.40 -26.39
CA SER A 96 -27.37 -38.14 -27.03
C SER A 96 -27.55 -38.28 -28.54
N ALA A 97 -28.78 -38.52 -29.00
CA ALA A 97 -29.11 -38.61 -30.41
C ALA A 97 -28.95 -37.26 -31.14
N ALA A 98 -29.37 -36.15 -30.51
CA ALA A 98 -29.15 -34.81 -31.03
C ALA A 98 -27.64 -34.50 -31.14
N GLN A 99 -26.87 -34.75 -30.09
CA GLN A 99 -25.40 -34.57 -30.10
C GLN A 99 -24.72 -35.39 -31.20
N SER A 100 -25.15 -36.63 -31.44
CA SER A 100 -24.60 -37.48 -32.50
C SER A 100 -24.90 -36.97 -33.92
N THR A 101 -25.98 -36.22 -34.09
CA THR A 101 -26.39 -35.66 -35.38
C THR A 101 -25.59 -34.40 -35.67
N ASP A 102 -25.41 -33.54 -34.66
CA ASP A 102 -24.57 -32.35 -34.75
C ASP A 102 -23.11 -32.72 -35.06
N GLN A 103 -22.58 -33.76 -34.41
CA GLN A 103 -21.21 -34.23 -34.66
C GLN A 103 -21.02 -34.74 -36.10
N ARG A 104 -21.99 -35.48 -36.65
CA ARG A 104 -21.94 -35.96 -38.04
C ARG A 104 -21.96 -34.83 -39.06
N LEU A 105 -22.71 -33.77 -38.80
CA LEU A 105 -22.74 -32.58 -39.66
C LEU A 105 -21.40 -31.83 -39.61
N LEU A 106 -20.81 -31.70 -38.42
CA LEU A 106 -19.48 -31.11 -38.26
C LEU A 106 -18.41 -31.92 -38.97
N ASP A 107 -18.42 -33.26 -38.86
CA ASP A 107 -17.47 -34.14 -39.55
C ASP A 107 -17.59 -34.03 -41.07
N LEU A 108 -18.81 -33.88 -41.60
CA LEU A 108 -19.04 -33.67 -43.03
C LEU A 108 -18.49 -32.33 -43.52
N ILE A 109 -18.69 -31.26 -42.74
CA ILE A 109 -18.21 -29.91 -43.07
C ILE A 109 -16.68 -29.82 -42.93
N ASN A 110 -16.13 -30.46 -41.90
CA ASN A 110 -14.71 -30.38 -41.56
C ASN A 110 -13.84 -31.40 -42.30
N GLY A 111 -14.42 -32.51 -42.77
CA GLY A 111 -13.68 -33.61 -43.40
C GLY A 111 -12.70 -33.16 -44.50
N PRO A 112 -13.11 -32.31 -45.46
CA PRO A 112 -12.21 -31.81 -46.48
C PRO A 112 -11.02 -31.02 -45.92
N THR A 113 -11.23 -30.09 -44.99
CA THR A 113 -10.12 -29.27 -44.45
C THR A 113 -9.27 -30.04 -43.46
N GLN A 114 -9.85 -30.96 -42.68
CA GLN A 114 -9.10 -31.84 -41.79
C GLN A 114 -8.16 -32.74 -42.59
N ALA A 115 -8.59 -33.23 -43.76
CA ALA A 115 -7.75 -34.03 -44.65
C ALA A 115 -6.67 -33.22 -45.39
N LEU A 116 -6.99 -32.00 -45.83
CA LEU A 116 -6.05 -31.17 -46.62
C LEU A 116 -5.06 -30.37 -45.76
N LEU A 117 -5.50 -29.86 -44.62
CA LEU A 117 -4.79 -28.87 -43.81
C LEU A 117 -4.53 -29.35 -42.37
N GLY A 118 -5.00 -30.55 -42.01
CA GLY A 118 -4.87 -31.10 -40.65
C GLY A 118 -5.68 -30.36 -39.60
N ARG A 119 -6.63 -29.49 -40.00
CA ARG A 119 -7.44 -28.67 -39.11
C ARG A 119 -8.90 -28.58 -39.56
N PRO A 120 -9.86 -28.54 -38.60
CA PRO A 120 -11.25 -28.40 -38.95
C PRO A 120 -11.50 -27.00 -39.52
N LEU A 121 -12.54 -26.88 -40.34
CA LEU A 121 -12.98 -25.59 -40.88
C LEU A 121 -13.71 -24.80 -39.78
N ILE A 122 -14.57 -25.49 -39.03
CA ILE A 122 -15.37 -24.96 -37.93
C ILE A 122 -15.32 -25.90 -36.72
N GLY A 123 -15.32 -25.34 -35.51
CA GLY A 123 -15.32 -26.09 -34.26
C GLY A 123 -14.18 -25.68 -33.34
N ASP A 124 -14.42 -25.82 -32.05
CA ASP A 124 -13.44 -25.47 -31.02
C ASP A 124 -12.28 -26.47 -30.98
N GLY A 125 -11.12 -26.00 -30.55
CA GLY A 125 -9.94 -26.82 -30.34
C GLY A 125 -10.14 -27.77 -29.16
N ALA A 126 -9.56 -28.97 -29.23
CA ALA A 126 -9.62 -29.92 -28.13
C ALA A 126 -8.84 -29.39 -26.92
N ASN A 127 -9.41 -29.50 -25.73
CA ASN A 127 -8.68 -29.18 -24.50
C ASN A 127 -7.53 -30.18 -24.29
N GLY A 128 -6.40 -29.70 -23.80
CA GLY A 128 -5.26 -30.53 -23.47
C GLY A 128 -5.54 -31.42 -22.26
N GLY A 129 -4.99 -32.64 -22.28
CA GLY A 129 -4.87 -33.47 -21.07
C GLY A 129 -3.87 -32.87 -20.07
N PRO A 130 -3.67 -33.47 -18.88
CA PRO A 130 -2.79 -32.90 -17.85
C PRO A 130 -1.40 -32.50 -18.36
N GLY A 131 -1.07 -31.21 -18.27
CA GLY A 131 0.20 -30.64 -18.75
C GLY A 131 0.39 -30.59 -20.27
N GLN A 132 -0.63 -30.94 -21.05
CA GLN A 132 -0.61 -30.93 -22.52
C GLN A 132 -1.29 -29.68 -23.06
N ASP A 133 -0.80 -29.20 -24.20
CA ASP A 133 -1.35 -28.03 -24.87
C ASP A 133 -2.76 -28.28 -25.39
N GLY A 134 -3.58 -27.23 -25.42
CA GLY A 134 -4.85 -27.21 -26.12
C GLY A 134 -4.65 -27.17 -27.63
N GLY A 135 -5.49 -27.90 -28.35
CA GLY A 135 -5.51 -27.91 -29.81
C GLY A 135 -5.99 -26.57 -30.39
N PRO A 136 -5.56 -26.22 -31.61
CA PRO A 136 -6.05 -25.03 -32.29
C PRO A 136 -7.54 -25.16 -32.64
N GLY A 137 -8.25 -24.04 -32.63
CA GLY A 137 -9.62 -23.94 -33.14
C GLY A 137 -9.68 -24.08 -34.67
N GLY A 138 -10.90 -24.26 -35.18
CA GLY A 138 -11.20 -24.33 -36.61
C GLY A 138 -10.70 -23.11 -37.37
N LEU A 139 -10.41 -23.29 -38.66
CA LEU A 139 -9.82 -22.25 -39.52
C LEU A 139 -10.70 -20.99 -39.62
N LEU A 140 -12.03 -21.14 -39.67
CA LEU A 140 -12.96 -20.02 -39.82
C LEU A 140 -13.65 -19.63 -38.50
N TYR A 141 -14.24 -20.60 -37.82
CA TYR A 141 -14.97 -20.37 -36.58
C TYR A 141 -14.59 -21.42 -35.54
N GLY A 142 -14.12 -20.99 -34.38
CA GLY A 142 -13.80 -21.88 -33.29
C GLY A 142 -12.81 -21.27 -32.31
N ASN A 143 -13.11 -21.44 -31.03
CA ASN A 143 -12.19 -21.09 -29.97
C ASN A 143 -11.01 -22.06 -29.95
N GLY A 144 -9.85 -21.63 -29.46
CA GLY A 144 -8.78 -22.54 -29.14
C GLY A 144 -9.10 -23.39 -27.91
N GLY A 145 -8.58 -24.61 -27.86
CA GLY A 145 -8.75 -25.48 -26.69
C GLY A 145 -7.96 -24.96 -25.49
N ASN A 146 -8.46 -25.18 -24.28
CA ASN A 146 -7.72 -24.85 -23.07
C ASN A 146 -6.53 -25.80 -22.89
N GLY A 147 -5.38 -25.27 -22.48
CA GLY A 147 -4.25 -26.07 -22.04
C GLY A 147 -4.57 -26.82 -20.74
N GLY A 148 -4.10 -28.05 -20.63
CA GLY A 148 -4.38 -28.88 -19.47
C GLY A 148 -3.52 -28.50 -18.26
N THR A 149 -4.13 -28.42 -17.09
CA THR A 149 -3.43 -28.22 -15.82
C THR A 149 -2.53 -29.43 -15.52
N SER A 150 -1.25 -29.20 -15.25
CA SER A 150 -0.33 -30.26 -14.86
C SER A 150 -0.51 -30.64 -13.39
N THR A 151 -0.57 -31.93 -13.10
CA THR A 151 -0.55 -32.48 -11.74
C THR A 151 0.84 -32.99 -11.34
N THR A 152 1.81 -32.95 -12.26
CA THR A 152 3.15 -33.50 -12.07
C THR A 152 4.12 -32.39 -11.68
N ALA A 153 4.79 -32.55 -10.53
CA ALA A 153 5.78 -31.59 -10.06
C ALA A 153 6.88 -31.33 -11.11
N GLY A 154 7.26 -30.06 -11.29
CA GLY A 154 8.26 -29.64 -12.28
C GLY A 154 7.78 -29.64 -13.75
N VAL A 155 6.57 -30.12 -14.05
CA VAL A 155 6.01 -30.10 -15.40
C VAL A 155 5.09 -28.90 -15.57
N ALA A 156 5.37 -28.08 -16.57
CA ALA A 156 4.59 -26.88 -16.88
C ALA A 156 3.13 -27.21 -17.25
N GLY A 157 2.25 -26.23 -17.09
CA GLY A 157 0.90 -26.32 -17.62
C GLY A 157 0.92 -26.26 -19.14
N GLY A 158 -0.05 -26.91 -19.78
CA GLY A 158 -0.16 -26.85 -21.24
C GLY A 158 -0.54 -25.45 -21.71
N ASN A 159 -0.05 -25.03 -22.86
CA ASN A 159 -0.47 -23.77 -23.49
C ASN A 159 -1.91 -23.88 -23.98
N GLY A 160 -2.64 -22.77 -23.97
CA GLY A 160 -3.92 -22.65 -24.67
C GLY A 160 -3.73 -22.67 -26.18
N GLY A 161 -4.66 -23.31 -26.88
CA GLY A 161 -4.69 -23.35 -28.33
C GLY A 161 -5.06 -21.99 -28.92
N ALA A 162 -4.53 -21.68 -30.09
CA ALA A 162 -4.94 -20.49 -30.84
C ALA A 162 -6.28 -20.71 -31.55
N ALA A 163 -7.10 -19.65 -31.66
CA ALA A 163 -8.27 -19.63 -32.54
C ALA A 163 -7.87 -19.43 -34.01
N GLY A 164 -8.83 -19.63 -34.92
CA GLY A 164 -8.67 -19.39 -36.36
C GLY A 164 -8.96 -17.94 -36.77
N LEU A 165 -9.91 -17.75 -37.68
CA LEU A 165 -10.34 -16.42 -38.13
C LEU A 165 -11.23 -15.72 -37.09
N ILE A 166 -12.25 -16.42 -36.59
CA ILE A 166 -13.18 -15.97 -35.56
C ILE A 166 -13.17 -16.96 -34.40
N GLY A 167 -12.94 -16.48 -33.18
CA GLY A 167 -12.95 -17.28 -31.96
C GLY A 167 -11.96 -16.79 -30.92
N ASN A 168 -12.16 -17.12 -29.66
CA ASN A 168 -11.25 -16.73 -28.59
C ASN A 168 -10.12 -17.75 -28.44
N GLY A 169 -8.94 -17.29 -28.05
CA GLY A 169 -7.84 -18.20 -27.69
C GLY A 169 -8.17 -19.00 -26.43
N GLY A 170 -7.66 -20.22 -26.36
CA GLY A 170 -7.84 -21.09 -25.19
C GLY A 170 -7.03 -20.57 -23.99
N ALA A 171 -7.51 -20.83 -22.78
CA ALA A 171 -6.76 -20.51 -21.57
C ALA A 171 -5.54 -21.44 -21.42
N GLY A 172 -4.44 -20.94 -20.87
CA GLY A 172 -3.30 -21.76 -20.46
C GLY A 172 -3.62 -22.59 -19.22
N GLY A 173 -3.05 -23.79 -19.15
CA GLY A 173 -3.17 -24.70 -18.02
C GLY A 173 -2.29 -24.28 -16.85
N GLY A 174 -2.71 -24.59 -15.62
CA GLY A 174 -1.89 -24.38 -14.43
C GLY A 174 -0.64 -25.27 -14.41
N GLY A 175 0.47 -24.74 -13.91
CA GLY A 175 1.71 -25.48 -13.72
C GLY A 175 1.62 -26.49 -12.59
N GLY A 176 2.29 -27.64 -12.76
CA GLY A 176 2.51 -28.57 -11.65
C GLY A 176 3.43 -27.96 -10.60
N ALA A 177 3.56 -28.58 -9.43
CA ALA A 177 4.28 -27.96 -8.31
C ALA A 177 5.68 -27.42 -8.70
N GLY A 178 5.93 -26.14 -8.44
CA GLY A 178 7.16 -25.42 -8.80
C GLY A 178 7.38 -25.15 -10.29
N ALA A 179 6.43 -25.49 -11.16
CA ALA A 179 6.52 -25.35 -12.61
C ALA A 179 5.65 -24.21 -13.14
N ALA A 180 6.04 -23.65 -14.29
CA ALA A 180 5.31 -22.52 -14.87
C ALA A 180 3.90 -22.90 -15.34
N GLY A 181 2.98 -21.94 -15.31
CA GLY A 181 1.70 -22.04 -16.01
C GLY A 181 1.92 -21.96 -17.52
N GLY A 182 0.99 -22.55 -18.28
CA GLY A 182 0.99 -22.48 -19.73
C GLY A 182 0.53 -21.12 -20.22
N ASN A 183 0.98 -20.72 -21.40
CA ASN A 183 0.56 -19.45 -22.00
C ASN A 183 -0.89 -19.54 -22.49
N GLY A 184 -1.61 -18.43 -22.49
CA GLY A 184 -2.90 -18.32 -23.16
C GLY A 184 -2.74 -18.33 -24.68
N GLY A 185 -3.71 -18.93 -25.37
CA GLY A 185 -3.75 -19.01 -26.82
C GLY A 185 -4.11 -17.69 -27.47
N ALA A 186 -3.68 -17.48 -28.72
CA ALA A 186 -4.07 -16.29 -29.47
C ALA A 186 -5.56 -16.32 -29.84
N GLY A 187 -6.21 -15.15 -29.76
CA GLY A 187 -7.54 -14.92 -30.31
C GLY A 187 -7.56 -14.95 -31.83
N GLY A 188 -8.76 -15.00 -32.40
CA GLY A 188 -8.98 -15.12 -33.83
C GLY A 188 -8.41 -13.92 -34.59
N TRP A 189 -7.89 -14.17 -35.80
CA TRP A 189 -7.24 -13.12 -36.59
C TRP A 189 -8.17 -11.93 -36.89
N LEU A 190 -9.45 -12.18 -37.16
CA LEU A 190 -10.43 -11.13 -37.43
C LEU A 190 -11.17 -10.71 -36.15
N TYR A 191 -11.69 -11.66 -35.39
CA TYR A 191 -12.43 -11.36 -34.16
C TYR A 191 -12.18 -12.43 -33.10
N GLY A 192 -11.77 -12.00 -31.93
CA GLY A 192 -11.63 -12.87 -30.77
C GLY A 192 -10.59 -12.39 -29.79
N ASN A 193 -10.86 -12.65 -28.52
CA ASN A 193 -10.00 -12.29 -27.43
C ASN A 193 -8.87 -13.31 -27.29
N GLY A 194 -7.71 -12.88 -26.82
CA GLY A 194 -6.66 -13.79 -26.38
C GLY A 194 -7.08 -14.56 -25.12
N GLY A 195 -6.59 -15.79 -24.98
CA GLY A 195 -6.83 -16.62 -23.81
C GLY A 195 -6.01 -16.15 -22.61
N ALA A 196 -6.50 -16.39 -21.39
CA ALA A 196 -5.73 -16.10 -20.18
C ALA A 196 -4.53 -17.05 -20.03
N GLY A 197 -3.43 -16.58 -19.45
CA GLY A 197 -2.31 -17.41 -19.03
C GLY A 197 -2.66 -18.26 -17.81
N GLY A 198 -2.07 -19.44 -17.72
CA GLY A 198 -2.25 -20.35 -16.59
C GLY A 198 -1.45 -19.93 -15.36
N ALA A 199 -1.94 -20.23 -14.17
CA ALA A 199 -1.21 -19.95 -12.93
C ALA A 199 0.05 -20.84 -12.80
N GLY A 200 1.11 -20.29 -12.23
CA GLY A 200 2.30 -21.04 -11.85
C GLY A 200 2.03 -21.98 -10.66
N GLY A 201 2.68 -23.14 -10.66
CA GLY A 201 2.50 -24.13 -9.61
C GLY A 201 3.20 -23.75 -8.32
N THR A 202 2.52 -23.93 -7.19
CA THR A 202 3.12 -23.73 -5.86
C THR A 202 4.28 -24.70 -5.64
N SER A 203 5.40 -24.24 -5.08
CA SER A 203 6.54 -25.09 -4.80
C SER A 203 6.25 -26.09 -3.68
N VAL A 204 6.75 -27.32 -3.84
CA VAL A 204 6.73 -28.37 -2.80
C VAL A 204 8.13 -28.86 -2.43
N ILE A 205 9.17 -28.34 -3.10
CA ILE A 205 10.57 -28.73 -2.91
C ILE A 205 11.32 -27.55 -2.29
N PRO A 206 12.01 -27.75 -1.15
CA PRO A 206 12.83 -26.71 -0.52
C PRO A 206 13.86 -26.12 -1.49
N GLY A 207 13.99 -24.79 -1.52
CA GLY A 207 14.94 -24.08 -2.39
C GLY A 207 14.51 -23.94 -3.86
N VAL A 208 13.45 -24.62 -4.29
CA VAL A 208 12.85 -24.41 -5.63
C VAL A 208 11.77 -23.35 -5.52
N ALA A 209 11.86 -22.28 -6.31
CA ALA A 209 10.86 -21.22 -6.33
C ALA A 209 9.47 -21.74 -6.77
N GLY A 210 8.42 -20.99 -6.44
CA GLY A 210 7.13 -21.17 -7.09
C GLY A 210 7.26 -20.99 -8.60
N GLY A 211 6.43 -21.69 -9.37
CA GLY A 211 6.44 -21.58 -10.82
C GLY A 211 5.94 -20.21 -11.28
N ASN A 212 6.42 -19.72 -12.42
CA ASN A 212 5.92 -18.45 -12.96
C ASN A 212 4.51 -18.63 -13.56
N GLY A 213 3.70 -17.58 -13.55
CA GLY A 213 2.46 -17.54 -14.32
C GLY A 213 2.74 -17.51 -15.83
N GLY A 214 1.86 -18.12 -16.60
CA GLY A 214 1.90 -18.08 -18.06
C GLY A 214 1.48 -16.73 -18.61
N ALA A 215 2.01 -16.32 -19.76
CA ALA A 215 1.58 -15.08 -20.40
C ALA A 215 0.15 -15.21 -20.95
N GLY A 216 -0.60 -14.11 -20.96
CA GLY A 216 -1.87 -14.03 -21.67
C GLY A 216 -1.67 -14.02 -23.19
N GLY A 217 -2.62 -14.60 -23.90
CA GLY A 217 -2.63 -14.65 -25.37
C GLY A 217 -2.96 -13.29 -25.98
N SER A 218 -2.43 -13.02 -27.17
CA SER A 218 -2.76 -11.80 -27.92
C SER A 218 -4.08 -11.94 -28.69
N ALA A 219 -4.78 -10.84 -28.93
CA ALA A 219 -5.91 -10.78 -29.86
C ALA A 219 -5.49 -10.39 -31.29
N GLY A 220 -6.37 -10.65 -32.28
CA GLY A 220 -6.16 -10.36 -33.70
C GLY A 220 -6.53 -8.93 -34.13
N LEU A 221 -7.48 -8.76 -35.05
CA LEU A 221 -7.90 -7.43 -35.51
C LEU A 221 -8.85 -6.76 -34.49
N TRP A 222 -9.88 -7.49 -34.06
CA TRP A 222 -10.83 -7.08 -33.03
C TRP A 222 -10.76 -8.03 -31.85
N GLY A 223 -10.62 -7.49 -30.65
CA GLY A 223 -10.62 -8.29 -29.43
C GLY A 223 -9.61 -7.80 -28.42
N THR A 224 -9.79 -8.27 -27.19
CA THR A 224 -8.96 -7.91 -26.05
C THR A 224 -7.85 -8.93 -25.82
N GLY A 225 -6.69 -8.47 -25.38
CA GLY A 225 -5.63 -9.36 -24.93
C GLY A 225 -6.05 -10.16 -23.70
N GLY A 226 -5.55 -11.39 -23.56
CA GLY A 226 -5.81 -12.23 -22.40
C GLY A 226 -5.00 -11.80 -21.18
N ALA A 227 -5.50 -11.99 -19.96
CA ALA A 227 -4.74 -11.70 -18.75
C ALA A 227 -3.56 -12.68 -18.58
N GLY A 228 -2.46 -12.23 -17.98
CA GLY A 228 -1.38 -13.09 -17.52
C GLY A 228 -1.79 -13.91 -16.30
N GLY A 229 -1.21 -15.10 -16.13
CA GLY A 229 -1.45 -15.97 -14.99
C GLY A 229 -0.67 -15.51 -13.75
N ASP A 230 -1.18 -15.82 -12.56
CA ASP A 230 -0.46 -15.54 -11.32
C ASP A 230 0.76 -16.47 -11.13
N GLY A 231 1.79 -15.99 -10.45
CA GLY A 231 2.93 -16.79 -10.02
C GLY A 231 2.56 -17.71 -8.85
N GLY A 232 3.18 -18.89 -8.81
CA GLY A 232 3.00 -19.87 -7.76
C GLY A 232 3.70 -19.46 -6.46
N ASN A 233 3.18 -19.87 -5.31
CA ASN A 233 3.80 -19.56 -4.03
C ASN A 233 5.08 -20.38 -3.80
N GLY A 234 6.00 -19.81 -3.04
CA GLY A 234 7.15 -20.49 -2.48
C GLY A 234 6.77 -21.42 -1.32
N ARG A 235 7.60 -22.45 -1.11
CA ARG A 235 7.47 -23.43 -0.03
C ARG A 235 8.15 -22.92 1.24
N SER A 236 7.51 -23.08 2.39
CA SER A 236 8.21 -22.83 3.66
C SER A 236 9.36 -23.82 3.85
N GLY A 237 10.51 -23.31 4.30
CA GLY A 237 11.70 -24.08 4.54
C GLY A 237 11.54 -25.07 5.70
N PRO A 238 12.06 -26.30 5.59
CA PRO A 238 12.26 -27.16 6.76
C PRO A 238 13.32 -26.58 7.70
N VAL A 239 13.50 -27.18 8.87
CA VAL A 239 14.43 -26.75 9.93
C VAL A 239 15.78 -26.27 9.38
N ASN A 240 16.20 -25.05 9.74
CA ASN A 240 17.44 -24.38 9.30
C ASN A 240 17.58 -24.16 7.78
N VAL A 241 16.49 -24.27 7.00
CA VAL A 241 16.49 -24.06 5.55
C VAL A 241 15.63 -22.85 5.22
N ALA A 242 16.10 -22.02 4.29
CA ALA A 242 15.35 -20.87 3.82
C ALA A 242 14.03 -21.27 3.14
N GLY A 243 13.04 -20.40 3.22
CA GLY A 243 11.84 -20.49 2.41
C GLY A 243 12.17 -20.28 0.94
N SER A 244 11.47 -21.00 0.06
CA SER A 244 11.62 -20.78 -1.38
C SER A 244 10.97 -19.47 -1.80
N ALA A 245 11.49 -18.83 -2.84
CA ALA A 245 10.86 -17.65 -3.42
C ALA A 245 9.49 -17.97 -4.07
N GLY A 246 8.63 -16.96 -4.19
CA GLY A 246 7.46 -17.02 -5.05
C GLY A 246 7.83 -16.91 -6.53
N GLY A 247 6.97 -17.44 -7.40
CA GLY A 247 7.11 -17.32 -8.85
C GLY A 247 6.60 -15.97 -9.35
N ASN A 248 7.10 -15.51 -10.49
CA ASN A 248 6.66 -14.24 -11.08
C ASN A 248 5.28 -14.40 -11.74
N GLY A 249 4.49 -13.33 -11.79
CA GLY A 249 3.28 -13.26 -12.59
C GLY A 249 3.58 -13.22 -14.09
N GLY A 250 2.67 -13.75 -14.90
CA GLY A 250 2.75 -13.75 -16.35
C GLY A 250 2.37 -12.39 -16.95
N ALA A 251 2.96 -12.03 -18.08
CA ALA A 251 2.59 -10.80 -18.77
C ALA A 251 1.16 -10.90 -19.35
N GLY A 252 0.46 -9.78 -19.41
CA GLY A 252 -0.80 -9.66 -20.12
C GLY A 252 -0.60 -9.68 -21.64
N GLY A 253 -1.57 -10.24 -22.35
CA GLY A 253 -1.57 -10.34 -23.81
C GLY A 253 -1.81 -9.00 -24.49
N ALA A 254 -1.21 -8.81 -25.66
CA ALA A 254 -1.48 -7.63 -26.49
C ALA A 254 -2.94 -7.63 -26.98
N ALA A 255 -3.53 -6.44 -27.07
CA ALA A 255 -4.82 -6.28 -27.70
C ALA A 255 -4.74 -6.49 -29.22
N GLY A 256 -5.91 -6.52 -29.87
CA GLY A 256 -5.96 -6.37 -31.31
C GLY A 256 -5.74 -4.94 -31.78
N LEU A 257 -5.97 -4.67 -33.07
CA LEU A 257 -5.98 -3.31 -33.59
C LEU A 257 -7.05 -2.45 -32.87
N PHE A 258 -8.19 -3.09 -32.56
CA PHE A 258 -9.29 -2.53 -31.80
C PHE A 258 -9.60 -3.41 -30.59
N GLY A 259 -9.20 -2.96 -29.40
CA GLY A 259 -9.53 -3.61 -28.14
C GLY A 259 -8.54 -3.25 -27.05
N ASP A 260 -8.90 -3.58 -25.82
CA ASP A 260 -8.04 -3.35 -24.66
C ASP A 260 -7.06 -4.51 -24.48
N ALA A 261 -5.89 -4.21 -23.92
CA ALA A 261 -4.89 -5.23 -23.68
C ALA A 261 -5.10 -5.93 -22.33
N GLY A 262 -4.57 -7.14 -22.20
CA GLY A 262 -4.73 -7.95 -21.00
C GLY A 262 -3.90 -7.44 -19.83
N ALA A 263 -4.41 -7.58 -18.60
CA ALA A 263 -3.63 -7.28 -17.40
C ALA A 263 -2.52 -8.32 -17.18
N GLY A 264 -1.43 -7.92 -16.52
CA GLY A 264 -0.43 -8.85 -16.01
C GLY A 264 -0.93 -9.62 -14.79
N GLY A 265 -0.41 -10.82 -14.58
CA GLY A 265 -0.71 -11.65 -13.42
C GLY A 265 0.09 -11.23 -12.19
N ASN A 266 -0.37 -11.56 -11.00
CA ASN A 266 0.32 -11.21 -9.76
C ASN A 266 1.51 -12.14 -9.49
N GLY A 267 2.50 -11.66 -8.73
CA GLY A 267 3.58 -12.49 -8.21
C GLY A 267 3.12 -13.41 -7.06
N GLY A 268 3.74 -14.59 -6.97
CA GLY A 268 3.50 -15.55 -5.90
C GLY A 268 4.17 -15.12 -4.59
N LYS A 269 3.62 -15.54 -3.46
CA LYS A 269 4.22 -15.24 -2.14
C LYS A 269 5.49 -16.05 -1.90
N GLY A 270 6.47 -15.49 -1.21
CA GLY A 270 7.63 -16.25 -0.69
C GLY A 270 7.25 -17.17 0.47
N GLY A 271 7.98 -18.29 0.61
CA GLY A 271 7.80 -19.23 1.71
C GLY A 271 8.45 -18.76 3.01
N ALA A 272 7.93 -19.17 4.17
CA ALA A 272 8.58 -18.85 5.45
C ALA A 272 9.90 -19.61 5.64
N GLY A 273 10.86 -19.03 6.35
CA GLY A 273 12.09 -19.72 6.75
C GLY A 273 11.87 -20.78 7.83
N GLY A 274 12.65 -21.86 7.82
CA GLY A 274 12.54 -22.91 8.81
C GLY A 274 13.18 -22.54 10.15
N ALA A 275 12.50 -22.85 11.26
CA ALA A 275 13.00 -22.56 12.61
C ALA A 275 14.27 -23.38 12.96
N ALA A 276 15.05 -22.87 13.92
CA ALA A 276 16.18 -23.54 14.55
C ALA A 276 15.85 -23.87 16.03
N PHE A 277 16.02 -25.13 16.43
CA PHE A 277 15.65 -25.61 17.79
C PHE A 277 16.78 -25.55 18.82
N SER A 278 18.00 -25.11 18.44
CA SER A 278 19.15 -25.06 19.35
C SER A 278 20.06 -23.86 19.08
N ILE A 279 20.72 -23.37 20.14
CA ILE A 279 21.58 -22.17 20.16
C ILE A 279 22.84 -22.25 19.29
N ASN A 280 23.05 -23.31 18.52
CA ASN A 280 24.23 -23.41 17.63
C ASN A 280 23.87 -23.35 16.14
N PHE A 281 22.59 -23.15 15.82
CA PHE A 281 22.09 -23.13 14.45
C PHE A 281 21.35 -21.84 14.13
N THR A 282 21.60 -21.36 12.92
CA THR A 282 20.89 -20.24 12.28
C THR A 282 19.59 -20.75 11.69
N ALA A 283 18.49 -20.06 11.97
CA ALA A 283 17.22 -20.35 11.31
C ALA A 283 17.25 -19.93 9.84
N GLY A 284 16.41 -20.56 9.01
CA GLY A 284 16.32 -20.21 7.61
C GLY A 284 15.69 -18.84 7.40
N ASP A 285 16.12 -18.12 6.37
CA ASP A 285 15.50 -16.86 5.96
C ASP A 285 14.16 -17.10 5.25
N GLY A 286 13.30 -16.09 5.21
CA GLY A 286 12.10 -16.09 4.39
C GLY A 286 12.43 -15.99 2.90
N GLY A 287 11.65 -16.67 2.07
CA GLY A 287 11.75 -16.56 0.63
C GLY A 287 11.24 -15.21 0.14
N ALA A 288 11.84 -14.68 -0.93
CA ALA A 288 11.33 -13.46 -1.56
C ALA A 288 9.98 -13.71 -2.24
N GLY A 289 9.13 -12.69 -2.32
CA GLY A 289 7.96 -12.71 -3.17
C GLY A 289 8.32 -12.59 -4.65
N GLY A 290 7.50 -13.16 -5.53
CA GLY A 290 7.66 -13.05 -6.97
C GLY A 290 7.23 -11.68 -7.49
N ALA A 291 7.80 -11.23 -8.61
CA ALA A 291 7.38 -9.99 -9.24
C ALA A 291 6.01 -10.14 -9.93
N GLY A 292 5.24 -9.06 -10.04
CA GLY A 292 4.05 -9.00 -10.89
C GLY A 292 4.41 -8.96 -12.37
N GLY A 293 3.53 -9.51 -13.21
CA GLY A 293 3.66 -9.49 -14.66
C GLY A 293 3.32 -8.13 -15.26
N SER A 294 3.93 -7.75 -16.37
CA SER A 294 3.58 -6.52 -17.07
C SER A 294 2.20 -6.61 -17.72
N GLY A 295 1.50 -5.48 -17.84
CA GLY A 295 0.29 -5.36 -18.64
C GLY A 295 0.59 -5.40 -20.13
N GLY A 296 -0.33 -5.98 -20.89
CA GLY A 296 -0.27 -6.04 -22.34
C GLY A 296 -0.46 -4.67 -22.99
N HIS A 297 -0.06 -4.52 -24.25
CA HIS A 297 -0.13 -3.25 -24.97
C HIS A 297 -1.28 -3.26 -25.99
N ALA A 298 -1.94 -2.11 -26.15
CA ALA A 298 -2.92 -1.89 -27.21
C ALA A 298 -2.24 -1.34 -28.49
N LEU A 299 -2.81 -1.63 -29.66
CA LEU A 299 -2.22 -1.24 -30.95
C LEU A 299 -2.72 0.13 -31.44
N LEU A 300 -3.92 0.22 -32.02
CA LEU A 300 -4.45 1.46 -32.61
C LEU A 300 -5.47 2.13 -31.69
N TRP A 301 -6.41 1.33 -31.18
CA TRP A 301 -7.45 1.71 -30.22
C TRP A 301 -7.44 0.80 -29.01
N GLY A 302 -7.76 1.36 -27.85
CA GLY A 302 -7.97 0.64 -26.59
C GLY A 302 -6.92 0.94 -25.54
N ALA A 303 -7.24 0.60 -24.29
CA ALA A 303 -6.37 0.82 -23.15
C ALA A 303 -5.26 -0.24 -23.07
N GLY A 304 -4.11 0.16 -22.55
CA GLY A 304 -3.09 -0.77 -22.12
C GLY A 304 -3.55 -1.53 -20.87
N GLY A 305 -3.08 -2.77 -20.71
CA GLY A 305 -3.41 -3.60 -19.57
C GLY A 305 -2.72 -3.10 -18.30
N ALA A 306 -3.34 -3.30 -17.14
CA ALA A 306 -2.67 -3.03 -15.87
C ALA A 306 -1.53 -4.03 -15.62
N GLY A 307 -0.47 -3.61 -14.94
CA GLY A 307 0.53 -4.52 -14.40
C GLY A 307 -0.01 -5.30 -13.20
N GLY A 308 0.47 -6.51 -12.99
CA GLY A 308 0.13 -7.33 -11.83
C GLY A 308 0.88 -6.89 -10.58
N ASN A 309 0.33 -7.17 -9.40
CA ASN A 309 0.99 -6.84 -8.13
C ASN A 309 2.14 -7.80 -7.85
N GLY A 310 3.13 -7.38 -7.08
CA GLY A 310 4.13 -8.29 -6.53
C GLY A 310 3.55 -9.26 -5.50
N GLY A 311 4.26 -10.34 -5.23
CA GLY A 311 3.96 -11.28 -4.14
C GLY A 311 4.63 -10.87 -2.83
N SER A 312 4.03 -11.14 -1.69
CA SER A 312 4.63 -10.80 -0.39
C SER A 312 5.88 -11.65 -0.08
N GLY A 313 6.84 -11.08 0.64
CA GLY A 313 7.97 -11.83 1.19
C GLY A 313 7.55 -12.81 2.29
N GLY A 314 8.28 -13.91 2.45
CA GLY A 314 8.07 -14.89 3.51
C GLY A 314 8.69 -14.43 4.83
N THR A 315 8.10 -14.78 5.97
CA THR A 315 8.73 -14.49 7.27
C THR A 315 10.02 -15.29 7.45
N GLY A 316 10.98 -14.79 8.22
CA GLY A 316 12.15 -15.58 8.63
C GLY A 316 11.79 -16.81 9.46
N GLY A 317 12.77 -17.62 9.84
CA GLY A 317 12.60 -18.70 10.81
C GLY A 317 12.93 -18.22 12.23
N ALA A 318 12.24 -18.75 13.24
CA ALA A 318 12.60 -18.49 14.64
C ALA A 318 13.97 -19.12 14.97
N GLY A 319 14.90 -18.33 15.49
CA GLY A 319 16.29 -18.73 15.73
C GLY A 319 16.57 -19.26 17.12
N GLY A 320 17.56 -20.15 17.27
CA GLY A 320 18.15 -20.47 18.57
C GLY A 320 19.15 -19.40 19.00
N SER A 321 20.19 -19.18 18.18
CA SER A 321 21.16 -18.08 18.36
C SER A 321 20.98 -16.94 17.37
N THR A 322 20.50 -17.21 16.17
CA THR A 322 20.25 -16.20 15.15
C THR A 322 18.96 -16.57 14.44
N ALA A 323 17.99 -15.66 14.46
CA ALA A 323 16.74 -15.86 13.74
C ALA A 323 16.91 -15.48 12.27
N GLY A 324 16.12 -16.13 11.40
CA GLY A 324 16.17 -15.89 9.97
C GLY A 324 15.60 -14.52 9.64
N ALA A 325 16.17 -13.90 8.60
CA ALA A 325 15.65 -12.66 8.06
C ALA A 325 14.32 -12.91 7.34
N GLY A 326 13.47 -11.89 7.26
CA GLY A 326 12.32 -11.88 6.37
C GLY A 326 12.75 -11.80 4.91
N GLY A 327 11.98 -12.40 4.02
CA GLY A 327 12.18 -12.32 2.58
C GLY A 327 11.67 -10.99 2.03
N ASN A 328 12.27 -10.51 0.94
CA ASN A 328 11.85 -9.27 0.30
C ASN A 328 10.47 -9.41 -0.36
N GLY A 329 9.72 -8.32 -0.43
CA GLY A 329 8.51 -8.22 -1.23
C GLY A 329 8.83 -8.20 -2.72
N GLY A 330 7.94 -8.77 -3.53
CA GLY A 330 8.03 -8.75 -4.98
C GLY A 330 7.67 -7.38 -5.54
N ALA A 331 8.34 -6.98 -6.63
CA ALA A 331 8.01 -5.75 -7.34
C ALA A 331 6.68 -5.87 -8.11
N GLY A 332 5.96 -4.78 -8.29
CA GLY A 332 4.81 -4.70 -9.19
C GLY A 332 5.23 -4.68 -10.66
N GLY A 333 4.36 -5.21 -11.53
CA GLY A 333 4.57 -5.21 -12.98
C GLY A 333 4.26 -3.86 -13.60
N GLY A 334 4.95 -3.49 -14.68
CA GLY A 334 4.64 -2.26 -15.41
C GLY A 334 3.29 -2.33 -16.14
N GLY A 335 2.57 -1.21 -16.21
CA GLY A 335 1.38 -1.05 -17.01
C GLY A 335 1.69 -1.04 -18.51
N GLY A 336 0.76 -1.53 -19.31
CA GLY A 336 0.88 -1.61 -20.75
C GLY A 336 0.58 -0.29 -21.46
N THR A 337 1.14 -0.09 -22.66
CA THR A 337 0.87 1.14 -23.42
C THR A 337 -0.53 1.13 -24.05
N GLY A 338 -1.19 2.28 -24.06
CA GLY A 338 -2.47 2.49 -24.76
C GLY A 338 -2.32 2.52 -26.28
N GLY A 339 -3.46 2.49 -26.98
CA GLY A 339 -3.55 2.54 -28.43
C GLY A 339 -2.89 3.78 -29.04
N LEU A 340 -2.41 3.66 -30.28
CA LEU A 340 -1.70 4.73 -30.98
C LEU A 340 -2.55 5.98 -31.15
N LEU A 341 -3.82 5.83 -31.53
CA LEU A 341 -4.72 6.96 -31.78
C LEU A 341 -5.47 7.33 -30.51
N PHE A 342 -6.16 6.36 -29.92
CA PHE A 342 -6.93 6.55 -28.69
C PHE A 342 -6.68 5.39 -27.73
N GLY A 343 -6.30 5.72 -26.50
CA GLY A 343 -6.13 4.71 -25.47
C GLY A 343 -5.34 5.23 -24.30
N ASN A 344 -5.82 4.91 -23.11
CA ASN A 344 -5.08 5.20 -21.89
C ASN A 344 -3.97 4.16 -21.69
N GLY A 345 -2.87 4.58 -21.09
CA GLY A 345 -1.91 3.62 -20.56
C GLY A 345 -2.49 2.85 -19.37
N GLY A 346 -2.10 1.59 -19.22
CA GLY A 346 -2.51 0.77 -18.07
C GLY A 346 -1.80 1.20 -16.80
N ALA A 347 -2.42 1.02 -15.63
CA ALA A 347 -1.77 1.29 -14.36
C ALA A 347 -0.61 0.30 -14.11
N GLY A 348 0.44 0.74 -13.43
CA GLY A 348 1.45 -0.16 -12.88
C GLY A 348 0.90 -0.94 -11.68
N GLY A 349 1.37 -2.17 -11.50
CA GLY A 349 1.02 -3.00 -10.35
C GLY A 349 1.73 -2.55 -9.08
N HIS A 350 1.16 -2.83 -7.92
CA HIS A 350 1.76 -2.48 -6.64
C HIS A 350 2.92 -3.42 -6.28
N GLY A 351 3.96 -2.88 -5.68
CA GLY A 351 4.95 -3.66 -4.95
C GLY A 351 4.34 -4.28 -3.70
N ALA A 352 4.88 -5.40 -3.26
CA ALA A 352 4.34 -6.15 -2.13
C ALA A 352 5.13 -5.91 -0.84
N ALA A 353 4.46 -6.10 0.29
CA ALA A 353 5.12 -6.07 1.59
C ALA A 353 6.16 -7.19 1.72
N ALA A 354 7.24 -6.89 2.43
CA ALA A 354 8.24 -7.87 2.78
C ALA A 354 7.80 -8.75 3.96
N GLY A 355 8.55 -9.82 4.19
CA GLY A 355 8.41 -10.65 5.38
C GLY A 355 9.10 -10.04 6.59
N ASN A 356 8.59 -10.37 7.77
CA ASN A 356 9.21 -9.98 9.04
C ASN A 356 10.35 -10.93 9.41
N GLY A 357 11.39 -10.39 10.05
CA GLY A 357 12.34 -11.19 10.82
C GLY A 357 11.71 -11.68 12.12
N LEU A 358 12.06 -12.88 12.58
CA LEU A 358 11.53 -13.44 13.82
C LEU A 358 12.47 -13.26 15.02
N ALA A 359 11.91 -13.44 16.21
CA ALA A 359 12.67 -13.37 17.44
C ALA A 359 13.65 -14.55 17.57
N ALA A 360 14.79 -14.30 18.20
CA ALA A 360 15.74 -15.34 18.56
C ALA A 360 15.52 -15.91 19.97
N GLY A 361 16.09 -17.08 20.21
CA GLY A 361 16.00 -17.83 21.44
C GLY A 361 16.75 -17.16 22.60
N ASN A 362 16.28 -17.45 23.81
CA ASN A 362 16.91 -16.99 25.04
C ASN A 362 18.21 -17.76 25.32
N GLY A 363 19.17 -17.11 25.96
CA GLY A 363 20.41 -17.72 26.39
C GLY A 363 20.19 -18.79 27.47
N VAL A 364 20.89 -19.93 27.34
CA VAL A 364 20.86 -21.03 28.31
C VAL A 364 22.18 -21.04 29.11
N SER A 365 22.09 -21.19 30.44
CA SER A 365 23.25 -21.18 31.32
C SER A 365 23.92 -22.57 31.34
N SER A 366 25.21 -22.65 30.99
CA SER A 366 25.92 -23.93 30.83
C SER A 366 27.16 -24.11 31.74
N SER A 367 27.65 -23.08 32.42
CA SER A 367 28.78 -23.21 33.36
C SER A 367 29.00 -21.96 34.22
N GLY A 368 28.11 -21.72 35.19
CA GLY A 368 28.33 -20.71 36.23
C GLY A 368 28.19 -19.24 35.78
N GLY A 369 27.93 -18.95 34.51
CA GLY A 369 27.48 -17.65 33.99
C GLY A 369 26.24 -17.80 33.12
N GLY A 370 25.44 -16.74 32.97
CA GLY A 370 24.30 -16.75 32.06
C GLY A 370 24.73 -16.75 30.58
N GLY A 371 24.12 -17.58 29.73
CA GLY A 371 24.40 -17.56 28.28
C GLY A 371 23.85 -16.30 27.62
N ALA A 372 24.51 -15.79 26.56
CA ALA A 372 23.97 -14.66 25.80
C ALA A 372 22.66 -15.03 25.07
N GLY A 373 21.76 -14.06 24.92
CA GLY A 373 20.57 -14.22 24.07
C GLY A 373 20.93 -14.18 22.58
N GLY A 374 20.12 -14.83 21.75
CA GLY A 374 20.35 -14.84 20.29
C GLY A 374 19.97 -13.52 19.60
N THR A 375 20.46 -13.27 18.38
CA THR A 375 20.13 -12.07 17.60
C THR A 375 18.85 -12.27 16.79
N GLY A 376 17.93 -11.31 16.88
CA GLY A 376 16.70 -11.32 16.08
C GLY A 376 16.97 -11.19 14.58
N GLY A 377 16.06 -11.72 13.75
CA GLY A 377 16.20 -11.70 12.29
C GLY A 377 15.90 -10.32 11.73
N ALA A 378 16.56 -9.90 10.64
CA ALA A 378 16.21 -8.65 9.96
C ALA A 378 14.84 -8.75 9.25
N GLY A 379 14.14 -7.65 9.07
CA GLY A 379 12.99 -7.59 8.15
C GLY A 379 13.47 -7.55 6.69
N GLY A 380 12.65 -8.07 5.76
CA GLY A 380 12.93 -7.95 4.33
C GLY A 380 12.61 -6.58 3.77
N ASP A 381 13.13 -6.22 2.61
CA ASP A 381 12.78 -4.97 1.92
C ASP A 381 11.44 -5.09 1.17
N GLY A 382 10.64 -4.03 1.17
CA GLY A 382 9.40 -3.95 0.42
C GLY A 382 9.63 -3.90 -1.09
N GLY A 383 8.71 -4.45 -1.88
CA GLY A 383 8.83 -4.48 -3.34
C GLY A 383 8.57 -3.10 -3.96
N ALA A 384 9.27 -2.74 -5.04
CA ALA A 384 8.98 -1.51 -5.77
C ALA A 384 7.63 -1.59 -6.50
N GLY A 385 6.94 -0.46 -6.65
CA GLY A 385 5.77 -0.33 -7.52
C GLY A 385 6.15 -0.36 -9.00
N GLY A 386 5.26 -0.90 -9.84
CA GLY A 386 5.43 -0.94 -11.29
C GLY A 386 5.15 0.43 -11.93
N ALA A 387 5.87 0.76 -12.99
CA ALA A 387 5.59 1.99 -13.74
C ALA A 387 4.22 1.93 -14.44
N GLY A 388 3.53 3.05 -14.56
CA GLY A 388 2.35 3.20 -15.39
C GLY A 388 2.68 3.15 -16.88
N GLY A 389 1.75 2.65 -17.68
CA GLY A 389 1.88 2.57 -19.12
C GLY A 389 1.69 3.93 -19.80
N ASN A 390 2.33 4.13 -20.94
CA ASN A 390 2.19 5.36 -21.70
C ASN A 390 0.90 5.37 -22.53
N ALA A 391 0.22 6.51 -22.61
CA ALA A 391 -0.66 6.84 -23.73
C ALA A 391 0.17 7.27 -24.96
N ARG A 392 -0.46 7.39 -26.14
CA ARG A 392 0.24 7.77 -27.39
C ARG A 392 -0.26 9.07 -28.01
N LEU A 393 -1.23 9.09 -28.92
CA LEU A 393 -1.68 10.35 -29.56
C LEU A 393 -2.71 11.08 -28.69
N TRP A 394 -3.79 10.38 -28.33
CA TRP A 394 -4.78 10.79 -27.35
C TRP A 394 -4.92 9.77 -26.23
N GLY A 395 -5.00 10.25 -24.99
CA GLY A 395 -5.23 9.41 -23.83
C GLY A 395 -4.45 9.87 -22.61
N VAL A 396 -4.80 9.30 -21.48
CA VAL A 396 -4.17 9.54 -20.19
C VAL A 396 -3.11 8.48 -19.94
N GLY A 397 -1.95 8.89 -19.45
CA GLY A 397 -0.92 7.95 -19.01
C GLY A 397 -1.37 7.18 -17.76
N GLY A 398 -1.00 5.91 -17.67
CA GLY A 398 -1.37 5.06 -16.53
C GLY A 398 -0.70 5.54 -15.24
N ALA A 399 -1.35 5.38 -14.08
CA ALA A 399 -0.71 5.66 -12.80
C ALA A 399 0.38 4.62 -12.50
N GLY A 400 1.46 5.03 -11.83
CA GLY A 400 2.43 4.10 -11.25
C GLY A 400 1.83 3.38 -10.05
N GLY A 401 2.27 2.14 -9.81
CA GLY A 401 1.88 1.36 -8.65
C GLY A 401 2.58 1.84 -7.40
N ALA A 402 1.93 1.72 -6.24
CA ALA A 402 2.60 1.99 -4.96
C ALA A 402 3.70 0.97 -4.65
N GLY A 403 4.74 1.38 -3.94
CA GLY A 403 5.73 0.48 -3.34
C GLY A 403 5.16 -0.28 -2.14
N GLY A 404 5.75 -1.43 -1.84
CA GLY A 404 5.35 -2.27 -0.72
C GLY A 404 6.11 -1.95 0.56
N ASP A 405 5.53 -2.28 1.71
CA ASP A 405 6.14 -2.00 2.99
C ASP A 405 7.33 -2.93 3.29
N GLY A 406 8.36 -2.40 3.94
CA GLY A 406 9.46 -3.17 4.51
C GLY A 406 9.03 -3.96 5.74
N GLY A 407 9.68 -5.09 5.95
CA GLY A 407 9.40 -6.00 7.05
C GLY A 407 9.91 -5.47 8.38
N ALA A 408 9.24 -5.84 9.48
CA ALA A 408 9.73 -5.57 10.81
C ALA A 408 10.94 -6.46 11.14
N GLY A 409 11.91 -5.91 11.88
CA GLY A 409 13.00 -6.69 12.48
C GLY A 409 12.50 -7.50 13.68
N GLY A 410 13.10 -8.66 13.92
CA GLY A 410 12.80 -9.55 15.03
C GLY A 410 13.47 -9.10 16.33
N ALA A 411 12.84 -9.40 17.46
CA ALA A 411 13.43 -9.11 18.77
C ALA A 411 14.66 -9.99 19.06
N GLY A 412 15.67 -9.42 19.72
CA GLY A 412 16.77 -10.20 20.28
C GLY A 412 16.29 -11.09 21.44
N GLY A 413 16.95 -12.24 21.61
CA GLY A 413 16.71 -13.17 22.71
C GLY A 413 17.15 -12.60 24.05
N LYS A 414 16.51 -13.01 25.14
CA LYS A 414 16.92 -12.57 26.49
C LYS A 414 18.19 -13.31 26.92
N GLY A 415 19.08 -12.65 27.65
CA GLY A 415 20.22 -13.30 28.28
C GLY A 415 19.79 -14.30 29.35
N GLY A 416 20.54 -15.39 29.51
CA GLY A 416 20.28 -16.42 30.51
C GLY A 416 20.62 -15.96 31.93
N SER A 417 19.93 -16.51 32.93
CA SER A 417 20.25 -16.29 34.34
C SER A 417 21.48 -17.11 34.76
N GLY A 418 22.36 -16.54 35.59
CA GLY A 418 23.48 -17.29 36.18
C GLY A 418 22.99 -18.31 37.22
N LEU A 419 23.65 -19.48 37.32
CA LEU A 419 23.24 -20.58 38.23
C LEU A 419 23.59 -20.35 39.72
N SER A 420 24.37 -19.33 40.07
CA SER A 420 24.80 -19.05 41.45
C SER A 420 24.64 -17.56 41.79
N GLY A 421 24.41 -17.24 43.08
CA GLY A 421 24.17 -15.86 43.55
C GLY A 421 25.33 -14.86 43.36
N ASN A 422 26.44 -15.28 42.73
CA ASN A 422 27.59 -14.45 42.36
C ASN A 422 27.92 -14.54 40.85
N ALA A 423 27.03 -15.12 40.05
CA ALA A 423 27.20 -15.27 38.61
C ALA A 423 26.54 -14.11 37.86
N ASN A 424 27.31 -13.43 37.00
CA ASN A 424 26.76 -12.43 36.09
C ASN A 424 25.76 -13.10 35.13
N GLY A 425 24.61 -12.46 34.93
CA GLY A 425 23.66 -12.84 33.88
C GLY A 425 24.28 -12.66 32.48
N GLY A 426 23.76 -13.39 31.51
CA GLY A 426 24.17 -13.23 30.12
C GLY A 426 23.62 -11.93 29.53
N ALA A 427 24.34 -11.35 28.56
CA ALA A 427 23.81 -10.22 27.80
C ALA A 427 22.56 -10.64 27.00
N GLY A 428 21.62 -9.71 26.83
CA GLY A 428 20.57 -9.86 25.82
C GLY A 428 21.16 -9.88 24.41
N GLY A 429 20.49 -10.54 23.48
CA GLY A 429 20.86 -10.49 22.07
C GLY A 429 20.34 -9.24 21.38
N ASP A 430 20.98 -8.88 20.28
CA ASP A 430 20.61 -7.71 19.48
C ASP A 430 19.27 -7.94 18.75
N SER A 431 18.47 -6.88 18.61
CA SER A 431 17.30 -6.89 17.72
C SER A 431 17.73 -6.82 16.25
N GLY A 432 16.96 -7.46 15.38
CA GLY A 432 17.10 -7.31 13.94
C GLY A 432 16.67 -5.92 13.48
N ARG A 433 17.32 -5.41 12.43
CA ARG A 433 16.89 -4.18 11.73
C ARG A 433 15.61 -4.45 10.94
N GLY A 434 14.72 -3.46 10.80
CA GLY A 434 13.65 -3.53 9.81
C GLY A 434 14.21 -3.51 8.39
N GLY A 435 13.39 -3.84 7.40
CA GLY A 435 13.72 -3.67 5.98
C GLY A 435 13.13 -2.40 5.39
N THR A 436 13.73 -1.88 4.33
CA THR A 436 13.33 -0.61 3.71
C THR A 436 11.99 -0.72 3.00
N GLY A 437 11.27 0.40 2.88
CA GLY A 437 10.07 0.47 2.06
C GLY A 437 10.39 0.50 0.57
N GLY A 438 9.57 -0.14 -0.25
CA GLY A 438 9.73 -0.14 -1.70
C GLY A 438 9.40 1.21 -2.32
N ALA A 439 10.13 1.64 -3.34
CA ALA A 439 9.80 2.89 -4.06
C ALA A 439 8.47 2.76 -4.81
N GLY A 440 7.73 3.86 -4.94
CA GLY A 440 6.57 3.96 -5.81
C GLY A 440 6.98 3.96 -7.29
N GLY A 441 6.13 3.37 -8.13
CA GLY A 441 6.33 3.31 -9.57
C GLY A 441 6.09 4.66 -10.23
N GLU A 442 6.81 4.93 -11.32
CA GLU A 442 6.60 6.16 -12.10
C GLU A 442 5.22 6.15 -12.78
N GLY A 443 4.62 7.32 -12.97
CA GLY A 443 3.45 7.47 -13.85
C GLY A 443 3.83 7.31 -15.31
N GLY A 444 2.89 6.88 -16.16
CA GLY A 444 3.08 6.76 -17.60
C GLY A 444 2.83 8.07 -18.33
N ALA A 445 3.49 8.29 -19.47
CA ALA A 445 3.36 9.52 -20.27
C ALA A 445 1.95 9.71 -20.85
N ALA A 446 1.53 10.96 -20.96
CA ALA A 446 0.25 11.32 -21.59
C ALA A 446 0.28 11.22 -23.12
N GLY A 447 -0.89 11.38 -23.73
CA GLY A 447 -1.01 11.57 -25.17
C GLY A 447 -0.27 12.82 -25.68
N LEU A 448 0.27 12.74 -26.91
CA LEU A 448 1.01 13.82 -27.57
C LEU A 448 0.13 15.04 -27.87
N LEU A 449 -1.14 14.86 -28.24
CA LEU A 449 -2.01 15.99 -28.62
C LEU A 449 -2.75 16.53 -27.42
N VAL A 450 -3.54 15.65 -26.78
CA VAL A 450 -4.29 15.96 -25.56
C VAL A 450 -4.25 14.76 -24.63
N GLY A 451 -3.87 15.00 -23.37
CA GLY A 451 -3.87 13.97 -22.33
C GLY A 451 -3.24 14.46 -21.04
N THR A 452 -3.57 13.83 -19.91
CA THR A 452 -2.87 14.07 -18.64
C THR A 452 -1.81 13.00 -18.39
N GLY A 453 -0.70 13.40 -17.78
CA GLY A 453 0.35 12.46 -17.37
C GLY A 453 -0.15 11.56 -16.25
N GLY A 454 0.33 10.33 -16.21
CA GLY A 454 0.05 9.40 -15.13
C GLY A 454 0.62 9.92 -13.80
N HIS A 455 -0.11 9.69 -12.72
CA HIS A 455 0.37 9.95 -11.36
C HIS A 455 1.49 8.97 -11.00
N GLY A 456 2.51 9.43 -10.29
CA GLY A 456 3.46 8.52 -9.65
C GLY A 456 2.79 7.75 -8.50
N GLY A 457 3.21 6.53 -8.25
CA GLY A 457 2.75 5.71 -7.13
C GLY A 457 3.41 6.13 -5.83
N ASP A 458 2.75 5.90 -4.69
CA ASP A 458 3.31 6.22 -3.38
C ASP A 458 4.44 5.23 -3.00
N GLY A 459 5.42 5.66 -2.23
CA GLY A 459 6.43 4.78 -1.64
C GLY A 459 5.86 3.95 -0.49
N GLY A 460 6.38 2.74 -0.29
CA GLY A 460 6.01 1.86 0.82
C GLY A 460 6.68 2.27 2.14
N ALA A 461 6.07 1.92 3.26
CA ALA A 461 6.62 2.22 4.58
C ALA A 461 7.90 1.41 4.86
N GLY A 462 8.88 1.99 5.55
CA GLY A 462 10.04 1.27 6.06
C GLY A 462 9.71 0.53 7.36
N GLY A 463 10.41 -0.59 7.62
CA GLY A 463 10.43 -1.24 8.93
C GLY A 463 11.19 -0.41 9.97
N ALA A 464 11.16 -0.84 11.23
CA ALA A 464 11.82 -0.13 12.33
C ALA A 464 13.32 0.15 12.03
N ALA A 465 13.74 1.40 12.28
CA ALA A 465 15.10 1.90 12.09
C ALA A 465 15.66 1.96 10.66
N VAL A 466 14.82 1.97 9.61
CA VAL A 466 15.29 2.03 8.21
C VAL A 466 14.39 2.90 7.32
N LYS A 467 14.90 3.26 6.12
CA LYS A 467 14.27 4.24 5.23
C LYS A 467 12.91 3.77 4.67
N GLY A 468 11.91 4.65 4.62
CA GLY A 468 10.72 4.48 3.77
C GLY A 468 11.06 4.59 2.27
N GLY A 469 10.21 4.05 1.41
CA GLY A 469 10.39 4.11 -0.04
C GLY A 469 10.10 5.50 -0.61
N ASP A 470 10.82 5.94 -1.63
CA ASP A 470 10.52 7.22 -2.29
C ASP A 470 9.22 7.13 -3.11
N GLY A 471 8.49 8.23 -3.24
CA GLY A 471 7.34 8.31 -4.13
C GLY A 471 7.77 8.32 -5.60
N GLY A 472 6.98 7.67 -6.46
CA GLY A 472 7.22 7.62 -7.89
C GLY A 472 7.08 8.99 -8.55
N ALA A 473 7.91 9.27 -9.56
CA ALA A 473 7.74 10.48 -10.36
C ALA A 473 6.49 10.38 -11.23
N ALA A 474 5.81 11.49 -11.45
CA ALA A 474 4.78 11.56 -12.47
C ALA A 474 5.37 11.82 -13.85
N ALA A 475 4.65 11.44 -14.90
CA ALA A 475 5.06 11.72 -16.26
C ALA A 475 4.46 13.02 -16.83
N GLY A 476 5.14 13.52 -17.85
CA GLY A 476 4.76 14.71 -18.59
C GLY A 476 3.65 14.48 -19.61
N THR A 477 3.22 15.57 -20.25
CA THR A 477 2.27 15.53 -21.37
C THR A 477 2.87 16.06 -22.67
N GLY A 478 2.12 15.91 -23.78
CA GLY A 478 2.53 16.39 -25.10
C GLY A 478 2.27 17.89 -25.32
N ILE A 479 1.36 18.23 -26.23
CA ILE A 479 1.05 19.60 -26.64
C ILE A 479 0.10 20.26 -25.63
N ALA A 480 -0.92 19.53 -25.18
CA ALA A 480 -1.94 20.02 -24.26
C ALA A 480 -2.29 19.00 -23.17
N GLY A 481 -2.31 19.45 -21.91
CA GLY A 481 -2.81 18.70 -20.77
C GLY A 481 -1.98 18.87 -19.51
N ALA A 482 -2.60 18.57 -18.36
CA ALA A 482 -1.96 18.73 -17.07
C ALA A 482 -0.94 17.60 -16.79
N GLY A 483 0.21 17.97 -16.25
CA GLY A 483 1.22 17.01 -15.81
C GLY A 483 0.70 16.12 -14.67
N GLY A 484 1.22 14.90 -14.57
CA GLY A 484 0.86 14.01 -13.46
C GLY A 484 1.34 14.57 -12.12
N ARG A 485 0.60 14.30 -11.04
CA ARG A 485 1.09 14.49 -9.65
C ARG A 485 2.12 13.41 -9.26
N GLY A 486 3.20 13.81 -8.60
CA GLY A 486 4.17 12.86 -8.03
C GLY A 486 3.55 12.06 -6.88
N GLY A 487 4.03 10.83 -6.67
CA GLY A 487 3.58 9.97 -5.56
C GLY A 487 4.11 10.43 -4.22
N ALA A 488 3.41 10.16 -3.12
CA ALA A 488 3.91 10.46 -1.79
C ALA A 488 5.09 9.55 -1.41
N GLY A 489 6.01 10.04 -0.58
CA GLY A 489 7.02 9.20 0.05
C GLY A 489 6.40 8.24 1.06
N GLY A 490 6.99 7.06 1.21
CA GLY A 490 6.62 6.09 2.23
C GLY A 490 7.16 6.49 3.59
N SER A 491 6.37 6.20 4.64
CA SER A 491 6.74 6.50 6.01
C SER A 491 7.99 5.73 6.45
N GLY A 492 9.00 6.39 7.02
CA GLY A 492 10.23 5.74 7.48
C GLY A 492 10.12 5.05 8.84
N GLY A 493 11.06 4.14 9.13
CA GLY A 493 11.44 3.77 10.49
C GLY A 493 12.30 4.84 11.16
N SER A 494 12.74 4.61 12.41
CA SER A 494 13.69 5.44 13.17
C SER A 494 15.06 5.61 12.48
N GLY A 495 15.12 6.39 11.40
CA GLY A 495 16.35 6.63 10.64
C GLY A 495 16.22 7.16 9.20
N GLY A 496 15.04 7.26 8.59
CA GLY A 496 14.92 7.99 7.32
C GLY A 496 13.59 7.85 6.60
N ASP A 497 13.12 8.92 5.98
CA ASP A 497 11.85 8.94 5.26
C ASP A 497 12.04 8.88 3.73
N GLY A 498 11.04 8.35 3.05
CA GLY A 498 10.93 8.46 1.60
C GLY A 498 10.67 9.91 1.17
N GLY A 499 11.38 10.39 0.16
CA GLY A 499 11.10 11.68 -0.48
C GLY A 499 9.83 11.61 -1.33
N GLY A 500 9.06 12.70 -1.35
CA GLY A 500 7.93 12.83 -2.28
C GLY A 500 8.41 12.79 -3.73
N GLY A 501 7.68 12.07 -4.58
CA GLY A 501 7.95 11.95 -6.01
C GLY A 501 7.83 13.30 -6.73
N ALA A 502 8.67 13.48 -7.74
CA ALA A 502 8.63 14.68 -8.58
C ALA A 502 7.34 14.73 -9.41
N ALA A 503 6.79 15.92 -9.58
CA ALA A 503 5.67 16.14 -10.48
C ALA A 503 6.06 15.99 -11.96
N GLY A 504 5.10 15.54 -12.78
CA GLY A 504 5.24 15.52 -14.23
C GLY A 504 5.02 16.91 -14.84
N PRO A 505 5.77 17.28 -15.89
CA PRO A 505 5.60 18.57 -16.57
C PRO A 505 4.25 18.67 -17.29
N ALA A 506 3.74 19.89 -17.40
CA ALA A 506 2.56 20.19 -18.22
C ALA A 506 2.81 19.96 -19.71
N GLY A 507 1.74 20.08 -20.50
CA GLY A 507 1.83 20.12 -21.96
C GLY A 507 2.56 21.34 -22.44
N TRP A 508 3.32 21.19 -23.52
CA TRP A 508 4.23 22.21 -24.02
C TRP A 508 3.53 23.55 -24.25
N LEU A 509 2.32 23.57 -24.79
CA LEU A 509 1.58 24.81 -25.08
C LEU A 509 0.53 25.12 -24.02
N PHE A 510 -0.22 24.11 -23.59
CA PHE A 510 -1.36 24.24 -22.69
C PHE A 510 -1.33 23.22 -21.54
N GLY A 511 -1.72 23.65 -20.34
CA GLY A 511 -1.96 22.79 -19.19
C GLY A 511 -1.18 23.19 -17.95
N ASP A 512 -1.68 22.80 -16.78
CA ASP A 512 -1.02 23.09 -15.51
C ASP A 512 0.08 22.06 -15.22
N GLY A 513 1.14 22.50 -14.53
CA GLY A 513 2.17 21.61 -14.03
C GLY A 513 1.62 20.69 -12.96
N GLY A 514 2.09 19.44 -12.91
CA GLY A 514 1.72 18.52 -11.85
C GLY A 514 2.13 19.03 -10.46
N ALA A 515 1.39 18.67 -9.43
CA ALA A 515 1.80 18.92 -8.05
C ALA A 515 2.83 17.88 -7.58
N GLY A 516 3.80 18.30 -6.78
CA GLY A 516 4.78 17.39 -6.18
C GLY A 516 4.14 16.46 -5.15
N GLY A 517 4.72 15.27 -4.96
CA GLY A 517 4.25 14.32 -3.95
C GLY A 517 4.56 14.79 -2.53
N ASN A 518 3.77 14.41 -1.54
CA ASN A 518 4.09 14.71 -0.12
C ASN A 518 5.27 13.86 0.36
N GLY A 519 6.03 14.33 1.35
CA GLY A 519 7.02 13.49 2.03
C GLY A 519 6.36 12.34 2.81
N GLY A 520 7.11 11.26 3.05
CA GLY A 520 6.68 10.19 3.96
C GLY A 520 6.87 10.57 5.42
N ALA A 521 5.96 10.17 6.32
CA ALA A 521 6.07 10.48 7.76
C ALA A 521 7.07 9.57 8.48
N ALA A 522 7.79 10.09 9.47
CA ALA A 522 8.76 9.29 10.21
C ALA A 522 8.14 8.49 11.36
N ALA A 523 8.64 7.27 11.59
CA ALA A 523 8.32 6.49 12.78
C ALA A 523 9.09 6.97 14.01
N ALA A 524 8.49 6.74 15.17
CA ALA A 524 9.11 6.96 16.46
C ALA A 524 10.31 6.02 16.70
N GLY A 525 11.25 6.47 17.52
CA GLY A 525 12.38 5.69 18.00
C GLY A 525 11.94 4.44 18.76
N GLY A 526 12.58 3.31 18.50
CA GLY A 526 12.32 2.07 19.26
C GLY A 526 12.68 2.22 20.74
N ALA A 527 11.87 1.67 21.65
CA ALA A 527 12.19 1.67 23.08
C ALA A 527 13.43 0.80 23.37
N GLY A 528 14.22 1.18 24.38
CA GLY A 528 15.40 0.42 24.78
C GLY A 528 15.08 -1.00 25.29
N GLY A 529 16.01 -1.94 25.10
CA GLY A 529 15.89 -3.30 25.64
C GLY A 529 15.95 -3.35 27.17
N GLN A 530 15.06 -4.11 27.81
CA GLN A 530 15.09 -4.32 29.27
C GLN A 530 16.32 -5.15 29.68
N ALA A 531 16.98 -4.76 30.77
CA ALA A 531 18.12 -5.50 31.34
C ALA A 531 17.76 -6.95 31.75
N GLY A 532 18.69 -7.88 31.53
CA GLY A 532 18.58 -9.28 31.95
C GLY A 532 19.22 -9.53 33.32
N GLY A 533 18.42 -9.91 34.32
CA GLY A 533 18.90 -10.35 35.64
C GLY A 533 19.50 -9.26 36.55
N GLY A 534 19.84 -9.64 37.78
CA GLY A 534 20.30 -8.71 38.82
C GLY A 534 21.57 -7.97 38.42
N GLY A 535 21.47 -6.64 38.27
CA GLY A 535 22.60 -5.73 38.02
C GLY A 535 22.78 -5.24 36.58
N GLY A 536 21.90 -5.60 35.64
CA GLY A 536 21.99 -5.15 34.24
C GLY A 536 21.50 -3.70 34.01
N ASN A 537 22.20 -2.95 33.15
CA ASN A 537 21.80 -1.61 32.67
C ASN A 537 20.67 -1.69 31.64
N GLY A 538 19.69 -0.80 31.71
CA GLY A 538 18.65 -0.66 30.69
C GLY A 538 19.21 -0.11 29.38
N GLY A 539 18.71 -0.60 28.24
CA GLY A 539 19.08 -0.06 26.93
C GLY A 539 18.55 1.36 26.70
N ASN A 540 19.30 2.17 25.93
CA ASN A 540 18.86 3.49 25.48
C ASN A 540 17.69 3.35 24.49
N GLY A 541 16.78 4.33 24.49
CA GLY A 541 15.78 4.49 23.45
C GLY A 541 16.42 4.99 22.15
N GLY A 542 15.89 4.55 21.01
CA GLY A 542 16.34 5.00 19.69
C GLY A 542 15.89 6.42 19.37
N ASN A 543 16.62 7.13 18.50
CA ASN A 543 16.18 8.44 18.01
C ASN A 543 14.95 8.29 17.09
N GLY A 544 14.10 9.32 17.03
CA GLY A 544 13.02 9.43 16.06
C GLY A 544 13.53 9.64 14.63
N GLY A 545 12.78 9.18 13.63
CA GLY A 545 13.12 9.44 12.22
C GLY A 545 12.87 10.89 11.81
N ASN A 546 13.66 11.41 10.85
CA ASN A 546 13.40 12.72 10.25
C ASN A 546 12.28 12.63 9.22
N GLY A 547 11.37 13.60 9.24
CA GLY A 547 10.29 13.82 8.29
C GLY A 547 10.73 13.87 6.82
N GLY A 548 10.00 13.22 5.92
CA GLY A 548 10.27 13.24 4.48
C GLY A 548 10.01 14.60 3.85
N ASN A 549 10.83 14.98 2.87
CA ASN A 549 10.64 16.22 2.10
C ASN A 549 9.51 16.05 1.07
N GLY A 550 8.73 17.11 0.87
CA GLY A 550 7.79 17.21 -0.23
C GLY A 550 8.50 17.34 -1.59
N GLY A 551 7.95 16.71 -2.62
CA GLY A 551 8.40 16.80 -4.00
C GLY A 551 8.10 18.17 -4.61
N ASN A 552 8.86 18.58 -5.61
CA ASN A 552 8.64 19.85 -6.30
C ASN A 552 7.43 19.77 -7.25
N GLY A 553 6.68 20.88 -7.34
CA GLY A 553 5.69 21.09 -8.39
C GLY A 553 6.36 21.32 -9.74
N ALA A 554 5.69 20.91 -10.82
CA ALA A 554 6.24 21.02 -12.16
C ALA A 554 5.85 22.33 -12.86
N THR A 555 6.59 22.67 -13.91
CA THR A 555 6.31 23.84 -14.73
C THR A 555 5.01 23.69 -15.53
N GLY A 556 4.23 24.77 -15.62
CA GLY A 556 3.05 24.90 -16.47
C GLY A 556 3.39 25.04 -17.96
N GLY A 557 2.39 24.84 -18.84
CA GLY A 557 2.56 24.92 -20.28
C GLY A 557 2.91 26.33 -20.76
N TRP A 558 3.72 26.42 -21.83
CA TRP A 558 4.39 27.65 -22.26
C TRP A 558 3.45 28.80 -22.58
N LEU A 559 2.27 28.58 -23.18
CA LEU A 559 1.34 29.67 -23.49
C LEU A 559 0.34 29.87 -22.36
N TYR A 560 -0.37 28.82 -21.93
CA TYR A 560 -1.33 28.88 -20.83
C TYR A 560 -1.16 27.66 -19.91
N GLY A 561 -0.68 27.92 -18.69
CA GLY A 561 -0.45 26.88 -17.70
C GLY A 561 0.13 27.43 -16.42
N ASN A 562 -0.53 27.12 -15.31
CA ASN A 562 -0.03 27.46 -13.99
C ASN A 562 1.08 26.48 -13.59
N GLY A 563 2.00 26.93 -12.76
CA GLY A 563 2.94 26.05 -12.10
C GLY A 563 2.23 25.15 -11.08
N GLY A 564 2.66 23.89 -10.99
CA GLY A 564 2.13 22.95 -10.01
C GLY A 564 2.56 23.32 -8.58
N ALA A 565 1.75 22.99 -7.58
CA ALA A 565 2.13 23.21 -6.18
C ALA A 565 3.26 22.26 -5.74
N GLY A 566 4.13 22.73 -4.85
CA GLY A 566 5.07 21.88 -4.13
C GLY A 566 4.35 20.96 -3.15
N GLY A 567 4.87 19.74 -2.97
CA GLY A 567 4.36 18.77 -2.01
C GLY A 567 4.66 19.19 -0.57
N GLN A 568 3.86 18.72 0.38
CA GLN A 568 4.06 19.00 1.80
C GLN A 568 5.24 18.19 2.34
N GLY A 569 6.03 18.77 3.25
CA GLY A 569 6.93 18.01 4.11
C GLY A 569 6.12 17.15 5.10
N ALA A 570 6.76 16.14 5.68
CA ALA A 570 6.12 15.23 6.61
C ALA A 570 6.64 15.37 8.04
N THR A 571 5.80 15.05 9.02
CA THR A 571 6.14 15.18 10.45
C THR A 571 7.23 14.19 10.84
N ALA A 572 8.16 14.62 11.68
CA ALA A 572 9.19 13.74 12.21
C ALA A 572 8.67 12.79 13.29
N GLY A 573 9.40 11.70 13.51
CA GLY A 573 9.13 10.73 14.55
C GLY A 573 9.62 11.21 15.92
N ALA A 574 8.90 10.85 16.98
CA ALA A 574 9.35 11.09 18.36
C ALA A 574 10.58 10.22 18.70
N GLY A 575 11.42 10.65 19.65
CA GLY A 575 12.42 9.78 20.27
C GLY A 575 11.79 8.57 20.96
N GLY A 576 12.55 7.51 21.21
CA GLY A 576 12.09 6.35 21.95
C GLY A 576 12.42 6.43 23.44
N ALA A 577 11.58 5.87 24.31
CA ALA A 577 11.86 5.82 25.75
C ALA A 577 13.04 4.91 26.11
N GLY A 578 13.86 5.34 27.09
CA GLY A 578 14.92 4.52 27.68
C GLY A 578 14.37 3.41 28.59
N ALA A 579 15.04 2.26 28.65
CA ALA A 579 14.60 1.14 29.49
C ALA A 579 15.03 1.29 30.96
N ASN A 580 14.25 0.71 31.88
CA ASN A 580 14.60 0.69 33.29
C ASN A 580 15.77 -0.28 33.58
N GLY A 581 16.66 0.08 34.51
CA GLY A 581 17.67 -0.83 35.06
C GLY A 581 17.07 -1.87 36.03
N VAL A 582 17.77 -2.98 36.27
CA VAL A 582 17.29 -4.06 37.18
C VAL A 582 17.95 -3.96 38.56
N SER A 583 17.16 -4.15 39.61
CA SER A 583 17.58 -4.16 41.03
C SER A 583 18.44 -5.38 41.38
N SER A 584 19.51 -5.17 42.16
CA SER A 584 20.39 -6.24 42.68
C SER A 584 20.98 -5.88 44.05
N THR A 585 21.31 -6.91 44.86
CA THR A 585 21.92 -6.77 46.19
C THR A 585 23.36 -6.24 46.17
N ASN A 586 24.05 -6.25 45.02
CA ASN A 586 25.45 -5.80 44.87
C ASN A 586 25.62 -4.51 44.03
N GLY A 587 24.53 -3.78 43.76
CA GLY A 587 24.53 -2.55 42.95
C GLY A 587 23.50 -2.63 41.81
N GLY A 588 22.64 -1.62 41.69
CA GLY A 588 21.59 -1.58 40.67
C GLY A 588 22.11 -1.14 39.30
N GLY A 589 21.51 -1.63 38.21
CA GLY A 589 21.80 -1.15 36.87
C GLY A 589 21.27 0.26 36.62
N THR A 590 21.97 1.04 35.79
CA THR A 590 21.53 2.38 35.34
C THR A 590 20.37 2.28 34.35
N GLY A 591 19.49 3.29 34.35
CA GLY A 591 18.42 3.40 33.35
C GLY A 591 18.98 3.88 32.00
N GLY A 592 18.42 3.42 30.88
CA GLY A 592 18.82 3.90 29.56
C GLY A 592 18.35 5.32 29.29
N ASN A 593 19.09 6.08 28.49
CA ASN A 593 18.67 7.42 28.05
C ASN A 593 17.48 7.35 27.08
N GLY A 594 16.64 8.39 27.06
CA GLY A 594 15.63 8.59 26.03
C GLY A 594 16.26 9.00 24.69
N GLY A 595 15.60 8.70 23.58
CA GLY A 595 16.04 9.06 22.24
C GLY A 595 15.68 10.50 21.87
N ILE A 596 16.45 11.07 20.95
CA ILE A 596 16.24 12.42 20.41
C ILE A 596 15.10 12.37 19.38
N GLY A 597 14.22 13.38 19.31
CA GLY A 597 13.20 13.52 18.27
C GLY A 597 13.80 13.79 16.88
N GLY A 598 13.15 13.36 15.80
CA GLY A 598 13.62 13.64 14.44
C GLY A 598 13.33 15.06 13.96
N THR A 599 14.01 15.53 12.92
CA THR A 599 13.71 16.84 12.28
C THR A 599 12.53 16.74 11.32
N GLY A 600 11.67 17.75 11.25
CA GLY A 600 10.52 17.79 10.34
C GLY A 600 10.93 17.91 8.87
N GLY A 601 10.14 17.35 7.97
CA GLY A 601 10.39 17.40 6.53
C GLY A 601 10.15 18.78 5.94
N SER A 602 10.96 19.18 4.96
CA SER A 602 10.77 20.45 4.25
C SER A 602 9.68 20.35 3.18
N GLY A 603 8.99 21.46 2.92
CA GLY A 603 8.03 21.58 1.82
C GLY A 603 8.73 21.67 0.46
N GLY A 604 8.15 21.06 -0.57
CA GLY A 604 8.64 21.14 -1.94
C GLY A 604 8.46 22.52 -2.56
N ALA A 605 9.27 22.88 -3.56
CA ALA A 605 9.10 24.14 -4.27
C ALA A 605 7.87 24.10 -5.20
N GLY A 606 7.19 25.23 -5.35
CA GLY A 606 6.18 25.42 -6.38
C GLY A 606 6.81 25.47 -7.78
N GLY A 607 6.12 24.93 -8.77
CA GLY A 607 6.53 24.96 -10.16
C GLY A 607 6.34 26.33 -10.80
N ASN A 608 7.09 26.62 -11.85
CA ASN A 608 6.99 27.88 -12.58
C ASN A 608 5.79 27.89 -13.52
N ALA A 609 5.22 29.05 -13.80
CA ALA A 609 4.21 29.19 -14.85
C ALA A 609 4.82 29.31 -16.26
N GLY A 610 4.00 29.09 -17.29
CA GLY A 610 4.30 29.56 -18.65
C GLY A 610 3.94 31.04 -18.85
N LEU A 611 3.90 31.53 -20.08
CA LEU A 611 3.75 32.94 -20.47
C LEU A 611 2.59 33.70 -19.79
N LEU A 612 1.43 33.05 -19.61
CA LEU A 612 0.19 33.68 -19.10
C LEU A 612 -0.31 33.09 -17.77
N GLY A 613 0.46 32.21 -17.12
CA GLY A 613 0.02 31.46 -15.93
C GLY A 613 0.49 32.06 -14.61
N VAL A 614 -0.01 31.55 -13.49
CA VAL A 614 0.47 31.88 -12.13
C VAL A 614 1.46 30.84 -11.61
N GLY A 615 2.46 31.27 -10.85
CA GLY A 615 3.44 30.38 -10.23
C GLY A 615 2.78 29.48 -9.17
N GLY A 616 3.22 28.23 -9.08
CA GLY A 616 2.70 27.28 -8.10
C GLY A 616 3.07 27.68 -6.67
N ALA A 617 2.24 27.38 -5.68
CA ALA A 617 2.59 27.61 -4.28
C ALA A 617 3.67 26.63 -3.80
N GLY A 618 4.55 27.09 -2.89
CA GLY A 618 5.48 26.21 -2.19
C GLY A 618 4.76 25.36 -1.14
N GLY A 619 5.27 24.15 -0.93
CA GLY A 619 4.80 23.23 0.10
C GLY A 619 5.13 23.73 1.51
N HIS A 620 4.36 23.28 2.49
CA HIS A 620 4.54 23.53 3.91
C HIS A 620 5.65 22.64 4.46
N GLY A 621 6.50 23.21 5.31
CA GLY A 621 7.36 22.43 6.18
C GLY A 621 6.54 21.76 7.27
N ALA A 622 7.02 20.63 7.78
CA ALA A 622 6.33 19.84 8.79
C ALA A 622 7.02 19.91 10.14
N SER A 623 6.30 19.50 11.20
CA SER A 623 6.80 19.61 12.56
C SER A 623 7.92 18.63 12.87
N GLY A 624 8.85 19.05 13.72
CA GLY A 624 9.84 18.18 14.36
C GLY A 624 9.22 17.20 15.36
N GLY A 625 9.98 16.16 15.70
CA GLY A 625 9.58 15.10 16.61
C GLY A 625 9.76 15.53 18.07
N ALA A 626 8.92 15.01 18.96
CA ALA A 626 9.10 15.22 20.39
C ALA A 626 10.25 14.34 20.96
N GLY A 627 10.99 14.84 21.94
CA GLY A 627 11.94 14.06 22.74
C GLY A 627 11.23 13.24 23.81
N ASP A 628 11.79 12.08 24.17
CA ASP A 628 11.14 11.11 25.08
C ASP A 628 11.84 10.97 26.44
N ARG A 629 11.14 10.45 27.47
CA ARG A 629 11.69 10.31 28.84
C ARG A 629 12.79 9.24 28.93
N GLY A 630 13.81 9.49 29.75
CA GLY A 630 14.81 8.49 30.14
C GLY A 630 14.25 7.41 31.06
N GLY A 631 14.86 6.23 31.05
CA GLY A 631 14.49 5.08 31.87
C GLY A 631 14.88 5.26 33.35
N ALA A 632 14.09 4.71 34.26
CA ALA A 632 14.39 4.77 35.69
C ALA A 632 15.58 3.85 36.06
N GLY A 633 16.46 4.29 36.96
CA GLY A 633 17.53 3.45 37.52
C GLY A 633 16.98 2.31 38.38
N GLY A 634 17.74 1.22 38.52
CA GLY A 634 17.36 0.10 39.40
C GLY A 634 17.48 0.46 40.89
N THR A 635 16.52 0.06 41.73
CA THR A 635 16.57 0.34 43.18
C THR A 635 17.48 -0.66 43.92
N GLY A 636 18.67 -0.26 44.40
CA GLY A 636 19.60 -1.09 45.19
C GLY A 636 20.23 -0.35 46.38
N PHE A 637 20.99 -1.04 47.24
CA PHE A 637 21.68 -0.45 48.42
C PHE A 637 22.72 0.64 48.06
N ILE A 638 23.15 0.68 46.80
CA ILE A 638 23.96 1.75 46.19
C ILE A 638 23.06 2.45 45.17
N SER A 639 22.93 3.77 45.28
CA SER A 639 22.09 4.60 44.40
C SER A 639 22.55 4.46 42.94
N SER A 640 21.64 4.10 42.04
CA SER A 640 21.88 4.04 40.59
C SER A 640 21.18 5.22 39.92
N ASP A 641 21.86 5.90 39.00
CA ASP A 641 21.30 7.05 38.29
C ASP A 641 20.25 6.60 37.25
N GLY A 642 19.17 7.38 37.12
CA GLY A 642 18.21 7.26 36.02
C GLY A 642 18.77 7.86 34.73
N GLY A 643 18.31 7.38 33.58
CA GLY A 643 18.70 7.92 32.28
C GLY A 643 18.14 9.33 32.04
N ALA A 644 18.86 10.13 31.26
CA ALA A 644 18.39 11.44 30.83
C ALA A 644 17.24 11.30 29.81
N GLY A 645 16.30 12.25 29.79
CA GLY A 645 15.34 12.38 28.68
C GLY A 645 16.05 12.83 27.41
N GLY A 646 15.51 12.49 26.24
CA GLY A 646 16.00 12.99 24.97
C GLY A 646 15.42 14.35 24.62
N ASP A 647 16.19 15.13 23.86
CA ASP A 647 15.77 16.41 23.28
C ASP A 647 14.76 16.17 22.13
N GLY A 648 13.95 17.17 21.76
CA GLY A 648 13.11 17.07 20.56
C GLY A 648 13.92 17.20 19.27
N GLY A 649 13.24 17.37 18.13
CA GLY A 649 13.89 17.70 16.87
C GLY A 649 13.33 18.98 16.23
N ASP A 650 14.12 19.60 15.34
CA ASP A 650 13.78 20.86 14.66
C ASP A 650 12.58 20.75 13.71
N GLY A 651 11.91 21.86 13.42
CA GLY A 651 10.86 21.97 12.38
C GLY A 651 11.43 22.00 10.96
N GLY A 652 10.67 21.52 9.98
CA GLY A 652 11.06 21.59 8.57
C GLY A 652 10.79 22.95 7.93
N ASN A 653 11.63 23.41 7.01
CA ASN A 653 11.41 24.68 6.28
C ASN A 653 10.24 24.59 5.29
N GLY A 654 9.57 25.72 5.05
CA GLY A 654 8.60 25.86 3.97
C GLY A 654 9.26 25.97 2.60
N GLY A 655 8.63 25.41 1.56
CA GLY A 655 9.08 25.46 0.19
C GLY A 655 8.88 26.84 -0.44
N ALA A 656 9.75 27.22 -1.37
CA ALA A 656 9.57 28.46 -2.13
C ALA A 656 8.38 28.35 -3.10
N GLY A 657 7.68 29.46 -3.36
CA GLY A 657 6.71 29.51 -4.46
C GLY A 657 7.37 29.39 -5.83
N GLY A 658 6.61 29.23 -6.91
CA GLY A 658 7.11 29.24 -8.28
C GLY A 658 7.06 30.62 -8.91
N THR A 659 7.79 30.87 -10.00
CA THR A 659 7.73 32.16 -10.70
C THR A 659 6.42 32.32 -11.47
N GLY A 660 5.89 33.54 -11.49
CA GLY A 660 4.74 33.91 -12.31
C GLY A 660 5.07 33.93 -13.80
N GLY A 661 4.03 33.90 -14.64
CA GLY A 661 4.17 33.84 -16.08
C GLY A 661 4.75 35.11 -16.69
N LEU A 662 5.58 34.97 -17.73
CA LEU A 662 6.40 36.06 -18.26
C LEU A 662 5.60 37.33 -18.63
N LEU A 663 4.37 37.22 -19.14
CA LEU A 663 3.56 38.37 -19.54
C LEU A 663 2.58 38.77 -18.43
N PHE A 664 1.68 37.85 -18.08
CA PHE A 664 0.70 38.04 -17.01
C PHE A 664 0.79 36.85 -16.05
N GLY A 665 1.05 37.10 -14.77
CA GLY A 665 1.17 36.02 -13.81
C GLY A 665 1.75 36.46 -12.48
N ALA A 666 0.99 36.27 -11.41
CA ALA A 666 1.51 36.44 -10.07
C ALA A 666 2.52 35.33 -9.75
N GLY A 667 3.54 35.67 -8.97
CA GLY A 667 4.44 34.70 -8.37
C GLY A 667 3.70 33.83 -7.35
N GLY A 668 4.16 32.60 -7.20
CA GLY A 668 3.67 31.67 -6.19
C GLY A 668 4.08 32.11 -4.80
N ASN A 669 3.19 31.89 -3.83
CA ASN A 669 3.48 32.13 -2.42
C ASN A 669 4.45 31.07 -1.88
N GLY A 670 5.34 31.47 -0.97
CA GLY A 670 6.15 30.54 -0.18
C GLY A 670 5.29 29.79 0.84
N GLY A 671 5.64 28.54 1.11
CA GLY A 671 4.96 27.74 2.10
C GLY A 671 5.39 28.11 3.52
N PRO A 672 4.51 28.03 4.54
CA PRO A 672 4.90 28.12 5.95
C PRO A 672 5.94 27.06 6.35
N GLY A 673 6.80 27.41 7.29
CA GLY A 673 7.68 26.47 7.99
C GLY A 673 6.94 25.67 9.06
N GLY A 674 7.46 24.49 9.36
CA GLY A 674 6.94 23.57 10.36
C GLY A 674 7.39 23.91 11.78
N SER A 675 6.65 23.48 12.79
CA SER A 675 6.98 23.77 14.19
C SER A 675 8.09 22.87 14.74
N GLY A 676 8.98 23.41 15.59
CA GLY A 676 10.00 22.63 16.29
C GLY A 676 9.44 21.75 17.42
N GLY A 677 10.23 20.77 17.83
CA GLY A 677 10.01 19.94 19.03
C GLY A 677 10.20 20.72 20.33
N ALA A 678 9.95 20.05 21.46
CA ALA A 678 10.12 20.65 22.78
C ALA A 678 11.61 20.90 23.05
N ALA A 679 11.99 22.19 23.14
CA ALA A 679 13.34 22.74 23.25
C ALA A 679 14.13 23.00 21.95
N ASP A 680 13.52 22.81 20.78
CA ASP A 680 14.20 22.96 19.47
C ASP A 680 13.63 24.10 18.63
N ILE A 681 14.24 24.36 17.47
CA ILE A 681 13.97 25.50 16.59
C ILE A 681 12.86 25.15 15.58
N GLY A 682 12.10 26.16 15.16
CA GLY A 682 11.08 26.02 14.11
C GLY A 682 11.72 25.73 12.76
N GLY A 683 10.91 25.74 11.70
CA GLY A 683 11.41 25.86 10.32
C GLY A 683 11.10 27.25 9.77
N ASN A 684 11.96 27.77 8.90
CA ASN A 684 11.74 29.07 8.26
C ASN A 684 10.60 29.01 7.25
N GLY A 685 9.92 30.14 7.07
CA GLY A 685 8.95 30.29 6.00
C GLY A 685 9.63 30.31 4.62
N GLY A 686 9.03 29.68 3.62
CA GLY A 686 9.51 29.70 2.25
C GLY A 686 9.38 31.08 1.61
N ALA A 687 10.28 31.41 0.68
CA ALA A 687 10.20 32.67 -0.04
C ALA A 687 9.04 32.66 -1.06
N GLY A 688 8.33 33.77 -1.18
CA GLY A 688 7.51 34.04 -2.36
C GLY A 688 8.41 34.30 -3.56
N ASN A 689 7.96 33.95 -4.76
CA ASN A 689 8.75 34.17 -5.97
C ASN A 689 8.19 35.31 -6.83
N GLY A 690 9.01 35.80 -7.77
CA GLY A 690 8.68 36.97 -8.58
C GLY A 690 7.46 36.79 -9.49
N GLY A 691 6.71 37.88 -9.70
CA GLY A 691 5.70 37.98 -10.76
C GLY A 691 6.33 38.12 -12.15
N GLY A 692 5.49 38.06 -13.18
CA GLY A 692 5.83 38.22 -14.60
C GLY A 692 6.38 39.58 -15.03
N THR A 693 5.94 40.09 -16.17
CA THR A 693 6.15 41.49 -16.57
C THR A 693 5.04 42.41 -16.04
N ASP A 694 3.84 41.88 -15.82
CA ASP A 694 2.68 42.62 -15.27
C ASP A 694 2.04 41.96 -14.01
N GLY A 695 2.79 41.13 -13.28
CA GLY A 695 2.31 40.35 -12.13
C GLY A 695 2.81 40.79 -10.76
N ASN A 696 2.01 40.54 -9.71
CA ASN A 696 2.47 40.73 -8.33
C ASN A 696 3.48 39.64 -7.94
N GLY A 697 4.41 39.98 -7.06
CA GLY A 697 5.24 39.00 -6.39
C GLY A 697 4.43 38.14 -5.41
N GLY A 698 4.85 36.88 -5.24
CA GLY A 698 4.24 35.98 -4.26
C GLY A 698 4.58 36.40 -2.83
N ASN A 699 3.69 36.13 -1.87
CA ASN A 699 3.99 36.42 -0.47
C ASN A 699 4.95 35.37 0.12
N GLY A 700 5.77 35.79 1.08
CA GLY A 700 6.57 34.87 1.90
C GLY A 700 5.71 34.03 2.85
N GLY A 701 6.14 32.81 3.12
CA GLY A 701 5.52 31.91 4.09
C GLY A 701 5.83 32.33 5.53
N SER A 702 4.98 32.00 6.48
CA SER A 702 5.27 32.25 7.90
C SER A 702 6.32 31.28 8.46
N GLY A 703 7.14 31.73 9.41
CA GLY A 703 8.04 30.87 10.17
C GLY A 703 7.28 29.92 11.11
N GLY A 704 7.93 28.80 11.45
CA GLY A 704 7.44 27.80 12.38
C GLY A 704 7.65 28.22 13.83
N GLY A 705 6.65 27.94 14.68
CA GLY A 705 6.80 28.12 16.13
C GLY A 705 7.64 27.00 16.74
N ALA A 706 8.37 27.27 17.82
CA ALA A 706 9.29 26.28 18.39
C ALA A 706 9.29 26.26 19.91
N GLY A 707 10.15 25.43 20.52
CA GLY A 707 10.35 25.32 21.97
C GLY A 707 11.43 26.26 22.54
N SER A 708 12.51 26.52 21.80
CA SER A 708 13.63 27.38 22.22
C SER A 708 13.77 28.70 21.43
N GLY A 709 13.10 28.85 20.29
CA GLY A 709 13.02 30.10 19.54
C GLY A 709 12.24 29.96 18.23
N GLY A 710 11.40 30.93 17.88
CA GLY A 710 10.62 30.95 16.65
C GLY A 710 11.48 31.34 15.44
N ASP A 711 11.19 30.72 14.29
CA ASP A 711 11.96 30.94 13.06
C ASP A 711 11.48 32.13 12.23
N GLY A 712 12.32 32.59 11.31
CA GLY A 712 12.04 33.74 10.46
C GLY A 712 10.92 33.49 9.45
N GLY A 713 10.12 34.51 9.19
CA GLY A 713 9.21 34.54 8.04
C GLY A 713 9.97 34.61 6.72
N GLY A 714 9.44 33.97 5.69
CA GLY A 714 10.02 34.01 4.35
C GLY A 714 9.92 35.40 3.73
N ALA A 715 10.87 35.75 2.86
CA ALA A 715 10.79 36.99 2.11
C ALA A 715 9.64 36.96 1.09
N GLY A 716 9.05 38.13 0.82
CA GLY A 716 8.18 38.31 -0.33
C GLY A 716 8.96 38.15 -1.65
N GLY A 717 8.25 37.80 -2.72
CA GLY A 717 8.77 37.78 -4.07
C GLY A 717 8.69 39.15 -4.73
N ASN A 718 9.62 39.48 -5.61
CA ASN A 718 9.63 40.78 -6.30
C ASN A 718 8.37 40.99 -7.14
N GLY A 719 7.89 42.23 -7.20
CA GLY A 719 6.96 42.68 -8.22
C GLY A 719 7.56 42.55 -9.62
N ALA A 720 6.70 42.51 -10.61
CA ALA A 720 7.08 42.30 -12.01
C ALA A 720 7.91 43.45 -12.62
N TRP A 721 8.52 43.20 -13.78
CA TRP A 721 9.40 44.21 -14.41
C TRP A 721 8.68 45.51 -14.79
N LEU A 722 7.39 45.50 -15.17
CA LEU A 722 6.67 46.69 -15.63
C LEU A 722 5.59 47.12 -14.63
N PHE A 723 4.60 46.27 -14.38
CA PHE A 723 3.46 46.56 -13.50
C PHE A 723 3.31 45.47 -12.44
N GLY A 724 3.25 45.83 -11.16
CA GLY A 724 2.93 44.85 -10.12
C GLY A 724 3.52 45.17 -8.76
N ASN A 725 2.80 44.76 -7.72
CA ASN A 725 3.24 45.00 -6.35
C ASN A 725 4.27 43.94 -5.93
N GLY A 726 5.19 44.33 -5.05
CA GLY A 726 6.04 43.40 -4.34
C GLY A 726 5.22 42.51 -3.40
N GLY A 727 5.64 41.26 -3.28
CA GLY A 727 5.06 40.32 -2.32
C GLY A 727 5.33 40.76 -0.89
N ALA A 728 4.38 40.52 -0.01
CA ALA A 728 4.57 40.76 1.42
C ALA A 728 5.51 39.71 2.03
N GLY A 729 6.31 40.12 3.02
CA GLY A 729 7.07 39.19 3.83
C GLY A 729 6.17 38.36 4.76
N GLY A 730 6.56 37.12 5.02
CA GLY A 730 5.86 36.23 5.93
C GLY A 730 6.05 36.63 7.40
N GLY A 731 5.09 36.31 8.26
CA GLY A 731 5.24 36.55 9.70
C GLY A 731 6.26 35.59 10.34
N GLY A 732 6.96 36.02 11.38
CA GLY A 732 7.86 35.16 12.16
C GLY A 732 7.11 34.09 12.97
N GLY A 733 7.81 33.03 13.37
CA GLY A 733 7.30 31.96 14.21
C GLY A 733 7.22 32.36 15.69
N LYS A 734 6.30 31.79 16.46
CA LYS A 734 6.21 32.07 17.91
C LYS A 734 7.35 31.40 18.68
N GLY A 735 7.87 32.11 19.68
CA GLY A 735 8.82 31.58 20.65
C GLY A 735 8.18 30.55 21.58
N GLY A 736 8.96 29.57 22.01
CA GLY A 736 8.47 28.46 22.82
C GLY A 736 8.39 28.72 24.30
N ASN A 737 7.44 28.05 24.96
CA ASN A 737 7.41 28.08 26.41
C ASN A 737 8.57 27.25 26.97
N GLY A 738 9.31 27.79 27.94
CA GLY A 738 10.42 27.09 28.57
C GLY A 738 9.93 25.79 29.22
N ALA A 739 10.38 24.64 28.73
CA ALA A 739 10.04 23.35 29.32
C ALA A 739 10.74 23.23 30.69
N GLY A 740 9.99 22.86 31.73
CA GLY A 740 10.59 22.41 32.98
C GLY A 740 11.37 21.12 32.69
N GLY A 741 12.68 21.13 32.93
CA GLY A 741 13.53 19.97 32.73
C GLY A 741 12.91 18.72 33.36
N GLY A 742 12.85 17.63 32.60
CA GLY A 742 12.28 16.37 33.03
C GLY A 742 12.87 15.95 34.39
N LEU A 743 11.99 15.55 35.31
CA LEU A 743 12.38 15.13 36.66
C LEU A 743 13.34 13.93 36.56
N GLY A 744 14.65 14.18 36.66
CA GLY A 744 15.63 13.15 36.95
C GLY A 744 15.27 12.51 38.28
N GLY A 745 14.95 11.21 38.25
CA GLY A 745 14.57 10.45 39.44
C GLY A 745 15.74 10.30 40.41
N GLY A 746 15.93 11.27 41.30
CA GLY A 746 16.79 11.19 42.47
C GLY A 746 16.03 11.57 43.73
N SER A 747 16.25 10.86 44.83
CA SER A 747 15.58 11.04 46.13
C SER A 747 15.83 12.39 46.83
N PHE A 748 16.49 13.33 46.16
CA PHE A 748 16.56 14.75 46.51
C PHE A 748 16.16 15.59 45.27
N GLY A 749 14.88 15.51 44.90
CA GLY A 749 14.32 16.36 43.85
C GLY A 749 14.28 17.81 44.30
N LEU A 750 15.36 18.56 44.07
CA LEU A 750 15.22 19.99 43.79
C LEU A 750 14.42 20.07 42.47
N PRO A 751 13.29 20.81 42.43
CA PRO A 751 12.57 21.05 41.18
C PRO A 751 13.55 21.54 40.12
N GLY A 752 13.55 20.94 38.94
CA GLY A 752 14.31 21.44 37.80
C GLY A 752 13.96 22.92 37.59
N LEU A 753 14.93 23.80 37.86
CA LEU A 753 14.74 25.24 37.79
C LEU A 753 14.67 25.67 36.33
N ASN A 754 13.46 26.07 35.93
CA ASN A 754 13.10 27.09 34.94
C ASN A 754 13.91 27.19 33.64
N GLY A 755 13.35 26.63 32.55
CA GLY A 755 13.73 27.07 31.21
C GLY A 755 13.30 28.51 30.95
N SER A 756 14.16 29.30 30.32
CA SER A 756 13.79 30.59 29.72
C SER A 756 12.77 30.37 28.60
N GLY A 757 11.89 31.34 28.39
CA GLY A 757 11.05 31.36 27.20
C GLY A 757 11.91 31.56 25.96
N GLY A 758 11.60 30.87 24.88
CA GLY A 758 12.29 31.03 23.61
C GLY A 758 11.96 32.35 22.92
N ASP A 759 12.89 32.90 22.15
CA ASP A 759 12.67 34.15 21.43
C ASP A 759 11.62 34.00 20.32
N GLY A 760 10.90 35.06 19.98
CA GLY A 760 9.99 35.09 18.85
C GLY A 760 10.77 35.28 17.54
N GLY A 761 10.27 34.69 16.47
CA GLY A 761 10.87 34.78 15.15
C GLY A 761 10.65 36.13 14.48
N ASP A 762 11.63 36.52 13.67
CA ASP A 762 11.62 37.75 12.89
C ASP A 762 10.61 37.65 11.72
N GLY A 763 9.95 38.75 11.40
CA GLY A 763 9.15 38.87 10.19
C GLY A 763 10.03 38.95 8.94
N GLY A 764 9.60 38.31 7.86
CA GLY A 764 10.28 38.37 6.58
C GLY A 764 10.17 39.75 5.92
N ASN A 765 11.12 40.08 5.06
CA ASN A 765 11.09 41.35 4.35
C ASN A 765 10.06 41.33 3.22
N GLY A 766 9.36 42.45 3.04
CA GLY A 766 8.58 42.73 1.85
C GLY A 766 9.49 42.98 0.66
N ALA A 767 9.02 42.64 -0.54
CA ALA A 767 9.82 42.74 -1.74
C ALA A 767 9.61 44.05 -2.49
N PRO A 768 10.54 44.45 -3.37
CA PRO A 768 10.34 45.60 -4.22
C PRO A 768 9.12 45.46 -5.14
N GLY A 769 8.44 46.57 -5.41
CA GLY A 769 7.44 46.70 -6.46
C GLY A 769 8.05 46.71 -7.87
N GLY A 770 7.20 46.72 -8.89
CA GLY A 770 7.66 46.72 -10.27
C GLY A 770 8.37 47.99 -10.72
N VAL A 771 9.16 47.90 -11.79
CA VAL A 771 10.08 49.00 -12.18
C VAL A 771 9.30 50.25 -12.57
N LEU A 772 8.21 50.13 -13.33
CA LEU A 772 7.44 51.29 -13.82
C LEU A 772 6.32 51.69 -12.85
N TYR A 773 5.45 50.75 -12.46
CA TYR A 773 4.35 51.03 -11.53
C TYR A 773 4.08 49.83 -10.60
N GLY A 774 4.13 50.08 -9.29
CA GLY A 774 3.82 49.06 -8.30
C GLY A 774 4.31 49.44 -6.91
N ASN A 775 3.52 49.07 -5.92
CA ASN A 775 3.87 49.31 -4.53
C ASN A 775 4.88 48.26 -4.05
N GLY A 776 5.76 48.66 -3.14
CA GLY A 776 6.56 47.72 -2.38
C GLY A 776 5.70 46.84 -1.47
N GLY A 777 6.14 45.60 -1.26
CA GLY A 777 5.45 44.66 -0.38
C GLY A 777 5.60 45.05 1.08
N ALA A 778 4.58 44.78 1.91
CA ALA A 778 4.70 45.01 3.35
C ALA A 778 5.67 44.02 4.00
N GLY A 779 6.40 44.47 5.01
CA GLY A 779 7.20 43.62 5.89
C GLY A 779 6.32 42.72 6.76
N GLY A 780 6.82 41.52 7.03
CA GLY A 780 6.17 40.54 7.88
C GLY A 780 6.19 40.96 9.35
N GLN A 781 5.19 40.54 10.11
CA GLN A 781 5.12 40.79 11.54
C GLN A 781 6.15 39.92 12.30
N GLY A 782 6.85 40.50 13.25
CA GLY A 782 7.63 39.76 14.25
C GLY A 782 6.69 39.06 15.23
N SER A 783 7.09 37.90 15.73
CA SER A 783 6.26 37.08 16.61
C SER A 783 6.62 37.21 18.08
N SER A 784 5.67 36.85 18.95
CA SER A 784 5.87 36.94 20.39
C SER A 784 6.92 35.94 20.89
N GLY A 785 7.75 36.37 21.84
CA GLY A 785 8.58 35.48 22.65
C GLY A 785 7.72 34.56 23.53
N GLY A 786 8.29 33.42 23.89
CA GLY A 786 7.62 32.38 24.66
C GLY A 786 7.68 32.60 26.17
N ILE A 787 6.84 31.87 26.89
CA ILE A 787 6.66 32.03 28.34
C ILE A 787 7.81 31.33 29.09
N GLY A 788 8.55 32.06 29.94
CA GLY A 788 9.56 31.50 30.83
C GLY A 788 8.95 30.83 32.06
N GLY A 789 9.64 29.82 32.60
CA GLY A 789 9.24 29.15 33.84
C GLY A 789 9.25 30.07 35.08
N PRO A 790 8.66 29.65 36.22
CA PRO A 790 8.55 30.45 37.44
C PRO A 790 9.90 30.94 38.03
N GLY A 791 10.38 32.11 37.59
CA GLY A 791 11.68 32.69 37.99
C GLY A 791 12.73 32.76 36.87
N ALA A 792 12.41 32.32 35.65
CA ALA A 792 13.22 32.57 34.46
C ALA A 792 12.70 33.76 33.64
N THR A 793 13.55 34.23 32.73
CA THR A 793 13.22 35.25 31.75
C THR A 793 12.25 34.69 30.70
N GLY A 794 11.23 35.47 30.33
CA GLY A 794 10.50 35.25 29.08
C GLY A 794 11.39 35.55 27.86
N GLY A 795 11.08 34.95 26.72
CA GLY A 795 11.87 35.16 25.49
C GLY A 795 11.68 36.56 24.90
N ALA A 796 12.65 37.05 24.14
CA ALA A 796 12.51 38.29 23.40
C ALA A 796 11.43 38.16 22.31
N GLY A 797 10.77 39.26 21.96
CA GLY A 797 9.91 39.31 20.77
C GLY A 797 10.75 39.43 19.49
N GLY A 798 10.29 38.82 18.41
CA GLY A 798 10.95 38.88 17.11
C GLY A 798 10.84 40.25 16.46
N LYS A 799 11.79 40.59 15.58
CA LYS A 799 11.78 41.86 14.84
C LYS A 799 10.69 41.85 13.78
N GLY A 800 10.12 43.01 13.49
CA GLY A 800 9.31 43.18 12.29
C GLY A 800 10.19 43.23 11.04
N GLY A 801 9.71 42.66 9.94
CA GLY A 801 10.41 42.69 8.66
C GLY A 801 10.34 44.07 8.00
N ASP A 802 11.33 44.38 7.16
CA ASP A 802 11.34 45.64 6.42
C ASP A 802 10.30 45.63 5.30
N GLY A 803 9.68 46.78 5.03
CA GLY A 803 8.84 46.98 3.85
C GLY A 803 9.70 47.12 2.59
N GLY A 804 9.21 46.60 1.47
CA GLY A 804 9.90 46.67 0.19
C GLY A 804 9.79 48.05 -0.46
N ASP A 805 10.76 48.36 -1.32
CA ASP A 805 10.79 49.64 -2.04
C ASP A 805 9.88 49.62 -3.28
N ALA A 806 9.18 50.72 -3.55
CA ALA A 806 8.70 51.01 -4.88
C ALA A 806 9.84 51.58 -5.74
N GLN A 807 9.81 51.37 -7.05
CA GLN A 807 10.91 51.78 -7.93
C GLN A 807 10.68 53.16 -8.57
N LEU A 808 9.85 53.27 -9.61
CA LEU A 808 9.60 54.55 -10.29
C LEU A 808 8.31 55.23 -9.83
N ILE A 809 7.19 54.51 -9.86
CA ILE A 809 5.86 54.98 -9.43
C ILE A 809 5.23 53.95 -8.48
N GLY A 810 4.84 54.35 -7.29
CA GLY A 810 4.19 53.49 -6.30
C GLY A 810 4.62 53.81 -4.88
N ASP A 811 3.86 53.37 -3.90
CA ASP A 811 4.17 53.56 -2.49
C ASP A 811 5.11 52.45 -1.99
N GLY A 812 6.04 52.82 -1.13
CA GLY A 812 6.86 51.86 -0.40
C GLY A 812 6.01 51.04 0.57
N GLY A 813 6.40 49.78 0.77
CA GLY A 813 5.70 48.89 1.69
C GLY A 813 5.87 49.32 3.13
N ASN A 814 4.84 49.11 3.96
CA ASN A 814 4.97 49.34 5.40
C ASN A 814 5.89 48.29 6.04
N GLY A 815 6.69 48.70 7.00
CA GLY A 815 7.44 47.78 7.86
C GLY A 815 6.51 46.98 8.77
N GLY A 816 6.89 45.75 9.07
CA GLY A 816 6.17 44.91 10.01
C GLY A 816 6.39 45.36 11.45
N ASN A 817 5.41 45.15 12.32
CA ASN A 817 5.57 45.41 13.75
C ASN A 817 6.47 44.36 14.39
N GLY A 818 7.16 44.76 15.46
CA GLY A 818 7.88 43.83 16.30
C GLY A 818 6.92 42.95 17.11
N GLY A 819 7.42 41.80 17.56
CA GLY A 819 6.72 40.88 18.42
C GLY A 819 6.81 41.27 19.89
N ALA A 820 5.82 40.90 20.68
CA ALA A 820 5.84 41.14 22.12
C ALA A 820 6.86 40.23 22.82
N GLY A 821 7.49 40.71 23.89
CA GLY A 821 8.29 39.86 24.75
C GLY A 821 7.44 38.80 25.47
N GLY A 822 8.04 37.65 25.73
CA GLY A 822 7.45 36.56 26.49
C GLY A 822 7.27 36.90 27.97
N THR A 823 6.27 36.29 28.60
CA THR A 823 5.99 36.48 30.02
C THR A 823 6.84 35.52 30.88
N GLY A 824 7.20 35.90 32.10
CA GLY A 824 8.07 35.09 32.97
C GLY A 824 8.33 35.77 34.32
N GLY A 825 9.25 35.23 35.12
CA GLY A 825 9.73 35.88 36.35
C GLY A 825 10.34 37.26 36.08
N THR A 826 10.97 37.39 34.91
CA THR A 826 11.31 38.67 34.26
C THR A 826 10.78 38.63 32.82
N PRO A 827 9.94 39.58 32.37
CA PRO A 827 9.48 39.61 30.98
C PRO A 827 10.63 39.79 30.00
N GLY A 828 10.54 39.15 28.83
CA GLY A 828 11.47 39.38 27.73
C GLY A 828 11.27 40.75 27.09
N PRO A 829 12.28 41.31 26.40
CA PRO A 829 12.14 42.56 25.67
C PRO A 829 11.24 42.38 24.43
N GLY A 830 10.48 43.42 24.06
CA GLY A 830 9.76 43.46 22.78
C GLY A 830 10.73 43.61 21.59
N GLY A 831 10.31 43.12 20.44
CA GLY A 831 11.07 43.23 19.19
C GLY A 831 10.98 44.64 18.59
N PRO A 832 12.05 45.13 17.93
CA PRO A 832 11.97 46.33 17.09
C PRO A 832 11.01 46.11 15.91
N GLY A 833 10.25 47.13 15.54
CA GLY A 833 9.53 47.16 14.27
C GLY A 833 10.48 47.32 13.08
N GLY A 834 10.07 46.81 11.92
CA GLY A 834 10.82 46.93 10.66
C GLY A 834 10.70 48.33 10.06
N SER A 835 11.66 48.67 9.21
CA SER A 835 11.63 49.93 8.47
C SER A 835 10.57 49.90 7.36
N GLY A 836 10.01 51.06 7.03
CA GLY A 836 9.16 51.20 5.85
C GLY A 836 10.01 51.36 4.59
N GLY A 837 9.56 50.76 3.49
CA GLY A 837 10.23 50.85 2.20
C GLY A 837 10.09 52.23 1.57
N LEU A 838 11.00 52.55 0.66
CA LEU A 838 11.01 53.83 -0.06
C LEU A 838 9.86 53.90 -1.08
N GLY A 839 9.26 55.09 -1.21
CA GLY A 839 8.33 55.39 -2.30
C GLY A 839 9.07 55.56 -3.64
N GLY A 840 8.33 55.44 -4.74
CA GLY A 840 8.89 55.52 -6.09
C GLY A 840 9.62 56.84 -6.36
N LEU A 841 10.70 56.78 -7.13
CA LEU A 841 11.58 57.91 -7.43
C LEU A 841 10.84 59.12 -8.01
N LEU A 842 9.76 58.89 -8.77
CA LEU A 842 8.96 59.95 -9.39
C LEU A 842 7.70 60.29 -8.59
N PHE A 843 6.93 59.28 -8.18
CA PHE A 843 5.73 59.44 -7.36
C PHE A 843 5.55 58.26 -6.41
N GLY A 844 5.24 58.54 -5.14
CA GLY A 844 5.02 57.53 -4.12
C GLY A 844 5.31 58.03 -2.72
N GLN A 845 4.68 57.44 -1.72
CA GLN A 845 5.00 57.67 -0.31
C GLN A 845 5.92 56.57 0.23
N THR A 846 6.87 56.94 1.08
CA THR A 846 7.61 55.96 1.89
C THR A 846 6.63 55.26 2.84
N GLY A 847 6.74 53.95 2.95
CA GLY A 847 5.94 53.15 3.87
C GLY A 847 6.19 53.54 5.32
N THR A 848 5.20 53.25 6.18
CA THR A 848 5.34 53.51 7.62
C THR A 848 6.22 52.44 8.26
N ALA A 849 7.12 52.82 9.17
CA ALA A 849 7.83 51.86 10.00
C ALA A 849 6.86 51.12 10.94
N GLY A 850 7.17 49.87 11.24
CA GLY A 850 6.39 49.09 12.18
C GLY A 850 6.58 49.54 13.61
N VAL A 851 5.60 49.25 14.46
CA VAL A 851 5.64 49.59 15.88
C VAL A 851 6.33 48.51 16.71
N SER A 852 7.04 48.94 17.76
CA SER A 852 7.49 48.04 18.82
C SER A 852 6.43 47.93 19.91
N PRO A 853 6.04 46.70 20.31
CA PRO A 853 5.04 46.46 21.35
C PRO A 853 5.58 46.61 22.78
#